data_AF-A0A316P3M5-F1
#
_entry.id   AF-A0A316P3M5-F1
#
_cell.length_a   1.000
_cell.length_b   1.000
_cell.length_c   1.000
_cell.angle_alpha   90.00
_cell.angle_beta   90.00
_cell.angle_gamma   90.00
#
_symmetry.space_group_name_H-M   'P 1'
#
loop_
_entity.id
_entity.type
_entity.pdbx_description
1 polymer ?
#
loop_
_entity_poly.entity_id
_entity_poly.type
_entity_poly.pdbx_seq_one_letter_code
_entity_poly.pdbx_strand_id
1 'polypeptide(L)'
;MASTVNTNVINLELSSEQNEFITEALDGKNILVDACIGSGKTTSIQQLCNAFPPDKRILYLTYNRLLKLDAQAKIKSSNTTVTNYHGFAMGVLRKANITCGIPELVYTFNRMKPPIDMYDVLILDEYQDIEQEFADMLWYIKSTNPQMQIIAVGDMMQKIYDKTTLNVPAFMDEFLGEHITLSFTKCFRLSAQLAEKLGRIWQKEIMGVNDACVVEEMTPEAVVEFLAEQQPKDVLCLGQRTGLLSATLNLLESRCPERFNKKTVYASIRDEDGGTSKPGKNAAIFTTFDSSKGLERPICVVFDYTESYWQLRVNNPQTSREILRNIFCVAASRGKQHIIFVNSGEAMLSEESLCAVGVDDSQLKNMDISKMFQFKYKEDVEACYALLDVHPIRLSEDDRIIHVKSNDELIDLSPCIGIYQEAAFFGKRSLDAQIEGYFLLHPKERYKLDTIRNATLDERILFLTALETCQERYRTQVSSPFVPDAEREMICSRLGELFSPNDDVQVPCKIDFAEIENGLKSFSAIGLADVVKDNTVYELKFVSELTHEHFLQCASYMVALNIDKGVLWNTRDNTAFQITIPDKTAFLNAVAKAVTKGAIPAYYQPSLLSQLKERPSNTVFAVIDTETNFQDQVMSIGIVLADAHTFQPIVSQYYILPEEAAVRGMYSAALNLADAEITKCCNRREATQEIVALLRQYGLPRIFAYNASFDKNHLYELASFTWCDIMWMSAYKQFNPSIPDDAEINKSGRLKRGAGVEPTMRRLRRDMSYHETHNALLDALDELEIMRRLGHSIEQYTRPRSVSQPVTRKAPDTRLKTAVSVSPEIDVPADRLVKDIPAQDFQKKAVAPLYVISADLKSFVSKALSYNASPLTEEAVPLSGYQEAHASLLASKELLTELRSLVSTLPTSDEARDALQDFYEDEVMRALREIPVESLSHSKSGIRVNTLKDSGYTNMRQIYRLDYHGLLAINGIGPKNAENIFAEASHMAREVRAKIAAKPSFAKTPAGKKAVRDYCRYKWVIKIHASIEGILAAEEKLLGDYCYVAAPASGVLHWAFTLSRKKKEAALQAATALQKRITNTTRELVHTAEILYAHCSEISFEEAWTDYTKVPDEYNAWLTKNRTQDA
;
A
#
# COMPACT_ATOMS: atom_id res chain seq x y z
N MET A 1 -21.04 16.28 71.37
CA MET A 1 -19.90 15.54 70.78
C MET A 1 -19.96 15.76 69.28
N ALA A 2 -19.06 16.58 68.76
CA ALA A 2 -18.90 16.80 67.33
C ALA A 2 -18.14 15.59 66.74
N SER A 3 -18.75 14.87 65.82
CA SER A 3 -18.04 13.97 64.92
C SER A 3 -17.83 14.71 63.60
N THR A 4 -16.66 15.33 63.50
CA THR A 4 -16.08 15.88 62.27
C THR A 4 -16.13 14.84 61.16
N VAL A 5 -16.96 15.11 60.15
CA VAL A 5 -16.84 14.51 58.83
C VAL A 5 -15.57 15.10 58.22
N ASN A 6 -14.52 14.30 58.14
CA ASN A 6 -13.30 14.62 57.41
C ASN A 6 -13.64 14.68 55.91
N THR A 7 -14.08 15.85 55.44
CA THR A 7 -13.96 16.20 54.03
C THR A 7 -12.48 16.48 53.78
N ASN A 8 -11.76 15.48 53.27
CA ASN A 8 -10.46 15.68 52.64
C ASN A 8 -10.66 16.55 51.39
N VAL A 9 -10.80 17.86 51.59
CA VAL A 9 -10.55 18.85 50.56
C VAL A 9 -9.03 18.90 50.45
N ILE A 10 -8.50 18.24 49.42
CA ILE A 10 -7.12 18.50 49.00
C ILE A 10 -7.10 19.99 48.62
N ASN A 11 -6.52 20.82 49.49
CA ASN A 11 -6.16 22.18 49.15
C ASN A 11 -5.08 22.05 48.07
N LEU A 12 -5.50 22.16 46.81
CA LEU A 12 -4.60 22.02 45.67
C LEU A 12 -3.75 23.28 45.57
N GLU A 13 -2.45 23.15 45.80
CA GLU A 13 -1.52 24.29 45.72
C GLU A 13 -1.25 24.62 44.25
N LEU A 14 -1.65 25.82 43.82
CA LEU A 14 -1.44 26.32 42.46
C LEU A 14 -0.02 26.85 42.29
N SER A 15 0.54 26.73 41.07
CA SER A 15 1.83 27.32 40.75
C SER A 15 1.76 28.85 40.71
N SER A 16 2.92 29.53 40.73
CA SER A 16 3.02 30.97 40.51
C SER A 16 2.39 31.38 39.18
N GLU A 17 2.65 30.64 38.10
CA GLU A 17 2.09 30.88 36.76
C GLU A 17 0.56 30.76 36.74
N GLN A 18 0.02 29.75 37.44
CA GLN A 18 -1.43 29.53 37.54
C GLN A 18 -2.11 30.62 38.38
N ASN A 19 -1.47 31.10 39.44
CA ASN A 19 -1.98 32.21 40.26
C ASN A 19 -1.92 33.55 39.50
N GLU A 20 -0.86 33.78 38.73
CA GLU A 20 -0.75 34.95 37.84
C GLU A 20 -1.87 34.95 36.81
N PHE A 21 -2.11 33.81 36.13
CA PHE A 21 -3.24 33.64 35.22
C PHE A 21 -4.59 34.00 35.86
N ILE A 22 -4.86 33.52 37.07
CA ILE A 22 -6.11 33.84 37.78
C ILE A 22 -6.18 35.33 38.11
N THR A 23 -5.08 35.93 38.57
CA THR A 23 -5.03 37.35 38.95
C THR A 23 -5.32 38.24 37.74
N GLU A 24 -4.59 38.02 36.64
CA GLU A 24 -4.73 38.79 35.41
C GLU A 24 -6.12 38.62 34.77
N ALA A 25 -6.71 37.43 34.88
CA ALA A 25 -8.06 37.17 34.41
C ALA A 25 -9.10 37.94 35.25
N LEU A 26 -8.94 38.00 36.57
CA LEU A 26 -9.84 38.73 37.44
C LEU A 26 -9.72 40.27 37.26
N ASP A 27 -8.56 40.74 36.80
CA ASP A 27 -8.34 42.14 36.40
C ASP A 27 -9.03 42.52 35.07
N GLY A 28 -9.68 41.55 34.40
CA GLY A 28 -10.50 41.79 33.21
C GLY A 28 -9.73 41.80 31.88
N LYS A 29 -8.47 41.35 31.86
CA LYS A 29 -7.65 41.30 30.64
C LYS A 29 -8.07 40.15 29.74
N ASN A 30 -8.02 40.32 28.42
CA ASN A 30 -8.06 39.18 27.50
C ASN A 30 -6.74 38.42 27.59
N ILE A 31 -6.79 37.09 27.60
CA ILE A 31 -5.61 36.25 27.86
C ILE A 31 -5.53 35.11 26.86
N LEU A 32 -4.35 34.96 26.26
CA LEU A 32 -3.93 33.74 25.58
C LEU A 32 -2.91 33.00 26.47
N VAL A 33 -3.21 31.78 26.87
CA VAL A 33 -2.28 30.95 27.65
C VAL A 33 -1.67 29.88 26.75
N ASP A 34 -0.35 29.97 26.55
CA ASP A 34 0.45 28.91 25.94
C ASP A 34 0.93 27.92 27.02
N ALA A 35 0.20 26.84 27.21
CA ALA A 35 0.42 25.91 28.32
C ALA A 35 1.09 24.62 27.84
N CYS A 36 2.11 24.13 28.53
CA CYS A 36 2.74 22.84 28.19
C CYS A 36 1.83 21.63 28.53
N ILE A 37 2.26 20.44 28.11
CA ILE A 37 1.60 19.17 28.47
C ILE A 37 1.59 18.96 29.98
N GLY A 38 0.46 18.48 30.53
CA GLY A 38 0.37 18.14 31.96
C GLY A 38 0.49 19.33 32.91
N SER A 39 0.32 20.57 32.44
CA SER A 39 0.45 21.81 33.22
C SER A 39 -0.73 22.16 34.11
N GLY A 40 -1.80 21.36 34.08
CA GLY A 40 -3.00 21.63 34.87
C GLY A 40 -3.95 22.67 34.27
N LYS A 41 -3.91 22.91 32.94
CA LYS A 41 -4.83 23.81 32.20
C LYS A 41 -6.27 23.79 32.72
N THR A 42 -6.92 22.64 32.64
CA THR A 42 -8.33 22.48 33.04
C THR A 42 -8.54 22.76 34.53
N THR A 43 -7.58 22.41 35.39
CA THR A 43 -7.63 22.71 36.82
C THR A 43 -7.56 24.21 37.07
N SER A 44 -6.68 24.95 36.37
CA SER A 44 -6.59 26.41 36.46
C SER A 44 -7.89 27.08 36.01
N ILE A 45 -8.48 26.63 34.89
CA ILE A 45 -9.77 27.13 34.40
C ILE A 45 -10.88 26.89 35.44
N GLN A 46 -10.92 25.70 36.04
CA GLN A 46 -11.91 25.36 37.06
C GLN A 46 -11.77 26.25 38.30
N GLN A 47 -10.55 26.52 38.76
CA GLN A 47 -10.32 27.45 39.87
C GLN A 47 -10.72 28.88 39.49
N LEU A 48 -10.38 29.34 38.28
CA LEU A 48 -10.79 30.64 37.78
C LEU A 48 -12.33 30.81 37.75
N CYS A 49 -13.06 29.82 37.22
CA CYS A 49 -14.53 29.85 37.19
C CYS A 49 -15.15 29.93 38.60
N ASN A 50 -14.50 29.35 39.60
CA ASN A 50 -14.94 29.43 40.99
C ASN A 50 -14.53 30.75 41.68
N ALA A 51 -13.53 31.45 41.16
CA ALA A 51 -13.00 32.70 41.71
C ALA A 51 -13.71 33.95 41.14
N PHE A 52 -14.29 33.87 39.95
CA PHE A 52 -15.02 34.98 39.36
C PHE A 52 -16.21 35.44 40.23
N PRO A 53 -16.49 36.76 40.28
CA PRO A 53 -17.64 37.29 41.02
C PRO A 53 -18.99 36.70 40.55
N PRO A 54 -19.95 36.45 41.45
CA PRO A 54 -21.24 35.85 41.10
C PRO A 54 -22.11 36.64 40.11
N ASP A 55 -21.86 37.96 39.95
CA ASP A 55 -22.55 38.84 39.02
C ASP A 55 -22.08 38.70 37.57
N LYS A 56 -20.90 38.10 37.33
CA LYS A 56 -20.39 37.82 35.99
C LYS A 56 -21.01 36.56 35.41
N ARG A 57 -21.51 36.60 34.18
CA ARG A 57 -21.98 35.41 33.45
C ARG A 57 -20.87 34.84 32.59
N ILE A 58 -20.50 33.59 32.85
CA ILE A 58 -19.36 32.95 32.19
C ILE A 58 -19.87 31.90 31.21
N LEU A 59 -19.41 31.96 29.97
CA LEU A 59 -19.54 30.88 29.00
C LEU A 59 -18.22 30.13 28.90
N TYR A 60 -18.19 28.90 29.38
CA TYR A 60 -17.02 28.02 29.25
C TYR A 60 -17.28 26.97 28.18
N LEU A 61 -16.56 27.09 27.05
CA LEU A 61 -16.58 26.15 25.93
C LEU A 61 -15.41 25.16 26.01
N THR A 62 -15.73 23.90 26.23
CA THR A 62 -14.79 22.77 26.17
C THR A 62 -14.77 22.16 24.78
N TYR A 63 -13.62 21.65 24.33
CA TYR A 63 -13.52 20.95 23.05
C TYR A 63 -14.36 19.66 22.96
N ASN A 64 -14.33 18.81 23.99
CA ASN A 64 -15.01 17.51 23.97
C ASN A 64 -15.99 17.29 25.14
N ARG A 65 -16.88 16.31 24.98
CA ARG A 65 -17.93 15.98 25.97
C ARG A 65 -17.38 15.50 27.32
N LEU A 66 -16.22 14.84 27.34
CA LEU A 66 -15.64 14.33 28.60
C LEU A 66 -15.10 15.47 29.46
N LEU A 67 -14.41 16.43 28.83
CA LEU A 67 -13.96 17.67 29.49
C LEU A 67 -15.13 18.47 30.03
N LYS A 68 -16.23 18.59 29.25
CA LYS A 68 -17.48 19.20 29.72
C LYS A 68 -17.98 18.56 31.01
N LEU A 69 -18.07 17.22 31.06
CA LEU A 69 -18.59 16.51 32.23
C LEU A 69 -17.67 16.64 33.45
N ASP A 70 -16.34 16.58 33.25
CA ASP A 70 -15.37 16.79 34.34
C ASP A 70 -15.44 18.22 34.89
N ALA A 71 -15.51 19.22 34.01
CA ALA A 71 -15.64 20.62 34.39
C ALA A 71 -16.96 20.89 35.16
N GLN A 72 -18.08 20.34 34.67
CA GLN A 72 -19.38 20.43 35.38
C GLN A 72 -19.35 19.81 36.77
N ALA A 73 -18.56 18.75 36.99
CA ALA A 73 -18.45 18.09 38.30
C ALA A 73 -17.60 18.89 39.30
N LYS A 74 -16.67 19.72 38.85
CA LYS A 74 -15.69 20.42 39.69
C LYS A 74 -15.97 21.92 39.88
N ILE A 75 -16.66 22.55 38.93
CA ILE A 75 -17.08 23.95 39.03
C ILE A 75 -18.33 24.00 39.92
N LYS A 76 -18.25 24.78 41.01
CA LYS A 76 -19.32 24.93 42.00
C LYS A 76 -20.11 26.22 41.81
N SER A 77 -19.57 27.17 41.04
CA SER A 77 -20.18 28.46 40.80
C SER A 77 -21.40 28.32 39.88
N SER A 78 -22.52 28.95 40.26
CA SER A 78 -23.79 28.86 39.53
C SER A 78 -23.88 29.79 38.33
N ASN A 79 -22.96 30.74 38.22
CA ASN A 79 -22.88 31.74 37.14
C ASN A 79 -22.07 31.27 35.93
N THR A 80 -21.58 30.01 35.92
CA THR A 80 -20.83 29.42 34.81
C THR A 80 -21.68 28.47 33.98
N THR A 81 -21.85 28.78 32.69
CA THR A 81 -22.40 27.85 31.70
C THR A 81 -21.27 27.01 31.10
N VAL A 82 -21.15 25.76 31.57
CA VAL A 82 -20.16 24.80 31.05
C VAL A 82 -20.78 23.94 29.96
N THR A 83 -20.27 24.06 28.73
CA THR A 83 -20.72 23.22 27.61
C THR A 83 -19.60 23.03 26.58
N ASN A 84 -19.83 22.18 25.57
CA ASN A 84 -19.03 22.11 24.36
C ASN A 84 -19.74 22.84 23.20
N TYR A 85 -19.04 23.07 22.09
CA TYR A 85 -19.56 23.79 20.91
C TYR A 85 -20.90 23.24 20.41
N HIS A 86 -20.99 21.93 20.17
CA HIS A 86 -22.22 21.26 19.76
C HIS A 86 -23.35 21.39 20.79
N GLY A 87 -23.03 21.28 22.08
CA GLY A 87 -24.01 21.44 23.16
C GLY A 87 -24.52 22.87 23.28
N PHE A 88 -23.67 23.87 22.99
CA PHE A 88 -24.07 25.27 22.91
C PHE A 88 -25.02 25.50 21.73
N ALA A 89 -24.62 25.09 20.52
CA ALA A 89 -25.44 25.18 19.31
C ALA A 89 -26.82 24.54 19.51
N MET A 90 -26.86 23.31 20.00
CA MET A 90 -28.09 22.59 20.29
C MET A 90 -28.97 23.33 21.30
N GLY A 91 -28.37 23.85 22.38
CA GLY A 91 -29.10 24.60 23.40
C GLY A 91 -29.77 25.85 22.84
N VAL A 92 -29.05 26.61 22.01
CA VAL A 92 -29.58 27.83 21.39
C VAL A 92 -30.62 27.53 20.30
N LEU A 93 -30.34 26.58 19.40
CA LEU A 93 -31.27 26.19 18.34
C LEU A 93 -32.60 25.69 18.91
N ARG A 94 -32.56 24.87 19.98
CA ARG A 94 -33.78 24.42 20.67
C ARG A 94 -34.57 25.57 21.28
N LYS A 95 -33.91 26.57 21.89
CA LYS A 95 -34.58 27.78 22.38
C LYS A 95 -35.26 28.57 21.24
N ALA A 96 -34.70 28.50 20.04
CA ALA A 96 -35.26 29.09 18.82
C ALA A 96 -36.30 28.21 18.11
N ASN A 97 -36.69 27.06 18.68
CA ASN A 97 -37.57 26.06 18.06
C ASN A 97 -37.06 25.51 16.71
N ILE A 98 -35.74 25.42 16.55
CA ILE A 98 -35.08 24.84 15.37
C ILE A 98 -34.55 23.45 15.75
N THR A 99 -34.88 22.45 14.92
CA THR A 99 -34.42 21.06 15.07
C THR A 99 -33.63 20.64 13.85
N CYS A 100 -32.45 20.06 14.05
CA CYS A 100 -31.60 19.46 13.01
C CYS A 100 -30.84 18.27 13.60
N GLY A 101 -30.19 17.48 12.73
CA GLY A 101 -29.32 16.36 13.15
C GLY A 101 -28.11 16.85 13.95
N ILE A 102 -27.47 15.95 14.70
CA ILE A 102 -26.26 16.27 15.48
C ILE A 102 -25.12 16.76 14.58
N PRO A 103 -24.82 16.12 13.43
CA PRO A 103 -23.77 16.57 12.51
C PRO A 103 -23.98 17.99 11.97
N GLU A 104 -25.23 18.45 11.87
CA GLU A 104 -25.59 19.75 11.28
C GLU A 104 -25.73 20.87 12.32
N LEU A 105 -25.54 20.60 13.62
CA LEU A 105 -25.84 21.56 14.69
C LEU A 105 -25.08 22.89 14.53
N VAL A 106 -23.77 22.81 14.31
CA VAL A 106 -22.90 23.98 14.26
C VAL A 106 -23.10 24.72 12.94
N TYR A 107 -23.13 23.98 11.82
CA TYR A 107 -23.51 24.51 10.52
C TYR A 107 -24.85 25.27 10.54
N THR A 108 -25.90 24.65 11.09
CA THR A 108 -27.24 25.25 11.20
C THR A 108 -27.22 26.49 12.09
N PHE A 109 -26.50 26.44 13.21
CA PHE A 109 -26.33 27.61 14.08
C PHE A 109 -25.67 28.77 13.33
N ASN A 110 -24.57 28.53 12.60
CA ASN A 110 -23.85 29.56 11.85
C ASN A 110 -24.67 30.15 10.71
N ARG A 111 -25.50 29.33 10.04
CA ARG A 111 -26.42 29.77 8.98
C ARG A 111 -27.58 30.60 9.53
N MET A 112 -28.21 30.13 10.60
CA MET A 112 -29.44 30.73 11.14
C MET A 112 -29.16 31.94 12.02
N LYS A 113 -27.99 32.00 12.67
CA LYS A 113 -27.59 33.04 13.63
C LYS A 113 -28.71 33.35 14.65
N PRO A 114 -29.16 32.35 15.43
CA PRO A 114 -30.25 32.53 16.39
C PRO A 114 -29.83 33.43 17.57
N PRO A 115 -30.78 34.14 18.22
CA PRO A 115 -30.47 34.99 19.36
C PRO A 115 -29.78 34.22 20.50
N ILE A 116 -28.73 34.81 21.07
CA ILE A 116 -27.96 34.21 22.17
C ILE A 116 -28.08 35.02 23.46
N ASP A 117 -27.93 34.34 24.60
CA ASP A 117 -27.88 34.99 25.91
C ASP A 117 -26.62 35.87 26.04
N MET A 118 -26.70 36.90 26.88
CA MET A 118 -25.56 37.78 27.17
C MET A 118 -24.56 37.09 28.11
N TYR A 119 -23.28 37.18 27.78
CA TYR A 119 -22.15 36.68 28.57
C TYR A 119 -21.09 37.76 28.78
N ASP A 120 -20.53 37.83 29.99
CA ASP A 120 -19.48 38.79 30.37
C ASP A 120 -18.08 38.23 30.11
N VAL A 121 -17.92 36.90 30.19
CA VAL A 121 -16.63 36.20 30.02
C VAL A 121 -16.83 34.98 29.14
N LEU A 122 -15.95 34.80 28.15
CA LEU A 122 -15.82 33.60 27.34
C LEU A 122 -14.49 32.91 27.65
N ILE A 123 -14.57 31.63 28.01
CA ILE A 123 -13.39 30.79 28.23
C ILE A 123 -13.36 29.68 27.18
N LEU A 124 -12.24 29.59 26.46
CA LEU A 124 -11.96 28.57 25.44
C LEU A 124 -10.87 27.63 25.97
N ASP A 125 -11.20 26.34 26.12
CA ASP A 125 -10.23 25.29 26.46
C ASP A 125 -9.83 24.50 25.21
N GLU A 126 -8.54 24.14 25.13
CA GLU A 126 -7.90 23.49 23.99
C GLU A 126 -8.06 24.28 22.68
N TYR A 127 -7.75 25.58 22.71
CA TYR A 127 -7.96 26.47 21.55
C TYR A 127 -7.28 26.01 20.26
N GLN A 128 -6.19 25.24 20.35
CA GLN A 128 -5.46 24.75 19.18
C GLN A 128 -6.31 23.83 18.28
N ASP A 129 -7.41 23.27 18.81
CA ASP A 129 -8.33 22.38 18.10
C ASP A 129 -9.59 23.11 17.58
N ILE A 130 -9.60 24.45 17.56
CA ILE A 130 -10.67 25.21 16.92
C ILE A 130 -10.64 24.98 15.41
N GLU A 131 -11.79 24.57 14.86
CA GLU A 131 -12.04 24.39 13.43
C GLU A 131 -12.80 25.58 12.84
N GLN A 132 -12.83 25.72 11.52
CA GLN A 132 -13.47 26.85 10.82
C GLN A 132 -14.91 27.11 11.28
N GLU A 133 -15.75 26.08 11.39
CA GLU A 133 -17.15 26.28 11.82
C GLU A 133 -17.26 26.76 13.27
N PHE A 134 -16.34 26.36 14.14
CA PHE A 134 -16.28 26.86 15.52
C PHE A 134 -15.79 28.32 15.54
N ALA A 135 -14.84 28.69 14.68
CA ALA A 135 -14.40 30.07 14.54
C ALA A 135 -15.56 30.99 14.09
N ASP A 136 -16.36 30.57 13.12
CA ASP A 136 -17.54 31.32 12.66
C ASP A 136 -18.59 31.50 13.77
N MET A 137 -18.81 30.45 14.57
CA MET A 137 -19.67 30.49 15.74
C MET A 137 -19.14 31.48 16.78
N LEU A 138 -17.83 31.43 17.07
CA LEU A 138 -17.17 32.31 18.02
C LEU A 138 -17.26 33.79 17.58
N TRP A 139 -17.05 34.08 16.30
CA TRP A 139 -17.24 35.42 15.74
C TRP A 139 -18.66 35.93 15.95
N TYR A 140 -19.66 35.07 15.73
CA TYR A 140 -21.04 35.44 16.00
C TYR A 140 -21.28 35.72 17.48
N ILE A 141 -20.80 34.85 18.39
CA ILE A 141 -20.90 35.05 19.85
C ILE A 141 -20.26 36.37 20.29
N LYS A 142 -19.07 36.69 19.77
CA LYS A 142 -18.36 37.95 20.06
C LYS A 142 -19.12 39.16 19.51
N SER A 143 -19.69 39.06 18.31
CA SER A 143 -20.44 40.16 17.69
C SER A 143 -21.69 40.56 18.49
N THR A 144 -22.33 39.61 19.16
CA THR A 144 -23.50 39.87 20.03
C THR A 144 -23.11 40.24 21.47
N ASN A 145 -21.85 39.98 21.88
CA ASN A 145 -21.30 40.31 23.20
C ASN A 145 -20.00 41.13 23.07
N PRO A 146 -20.05 42.38 22.57
CA PRO A 146 -18.86 43.13 22.16
C PRO A 146 -17.94 43.59 23.31
N GLN A 147 -18.43 43.57 24.55
CA GLN A 147 -17.66 43.95 25.77
C GLN A 147 -17.18 42.74 26.57
N MET A 148 -17.36 41.54 26.03
CA MET A 148 -17.01 40.29 26.71
C MET A 148 -15.50 40.12 26.81
N GLN A 149 -15.02 39.72 27.98
CA GLN A 149 -13.65 39.29 28.18
C GLN A 149 -13.44 37.91 27.57
N ILE A 150 -12.31 37.69 26.89
CA ILE A 150 -12.00 36.43 26.21
C ILE A 150 -10.71 35.84 26.80
N ILE A 151 -10.81 34.61 27.26
CA ILE A 151 -9.71 33.85 27.84
C ILE A 151 -9.58 32.55 27.06
N ALA A 152 -8.40 32.30 26.49
CA ALA A 152 -8.10 31.10 25.74
C ALA A 152 -6.92 30.35 26.35
N VAL A 153 -7.08 29.05 26.58
CA VAL A 153 -6.06 28.19 27.18
C VAL A 153 -5.85 26.97 26.30
N GLY A 154 -4.61 26.64 25.97
CA GLY A 154 -4.30 25.56 25.03
C GLY A 154 -2.81 25.35 24.82
N ASP A 155 -2.47 24.55 23.82
CA ASP A 155 -1.09 24.25 23.44
C ASP A 155 -1.01 23.93 21.94
N MET A 156 -0.46 24.84 21.14
CA MET A 156 -0.27 24.59 19.69
C MET A 156 0.61 23.39 19.41
N MET A 157 1.54 23.05 20.32
CA MET A 157 2.40 21.88 20.21
C MET A 157 1.67 20.55 20.48
N GLN A 158 0.41 20.62 20.95
CA GLN A 158 -0.48 19.47 21.09
C GLN A 158 -1.58 19.43 20.03
N LYS A 159 -1.53 20.27 18.99
CA LYS A 159 -2.41 20.13 17.82
C LYS A 159 -2.03 18.85 17.08
N ILE A 160 -2.92 17.85 17.12
CA ILE A 160 -2.71 16.54 16.47
C ILE A 160 -3.72 16.25 15.36
N TYR A 161 -4.72 17.11 15.20
CA TYR A 161 -5.72 16.99 14.15
C TYR A 161 -5.44 18.04 13.07
N ASP A 162 -5.45 17.56 11.83
CA ASP A 162 -5.28 18.38 10.63
C ASP A 162 -6.57 18.34 9.81
N LYS A 163 -7.66 18.81 10.44
CA LYS A 163 -9.04 18.77 9.95
C LYS A 163 -9.58 20.13 9.53
N THR A 164 -8.75 21.17 9.54
CA THR A 164 -9.15 22.51 9.10
C THR A 164 -8.00 23.25 8.42
N THR A 165 -8.33 24.08 7.45
CA THR A 165 -7.45 25.07 6.81
C THR A 165 -7.25 26.32 7.67
N LEU A 166 -8.00 26.47 8.78
CA LEU A 166 -7.90 27.60 9.69
C LEU A 166 -6.49 27.71 10.29
N ASN A 167 -5.86 28.86 10.08
CA ASN A 167 -4.65 29.24 10.80
C ASN A 167 -5.05 29.68 12.22
N VAL A 168 -5.05 28.73 13.15
CA VAL A 168 -5.48 28.95 14.54
C VAL A 168 -4.70 30.08 15.23
N PRO A 169 -3.35 30.16 15.19
CA PRO A 169 -2.63 31.29 15.77
C PRO A 169 -3.11 32.65 15.27
N ALA A 170 -3.24 32.83 13.95
CA ALA A 170 -3.71 34.09 13.37
C ALA A 170 -5.15 34.41 13.77
N PHE A 171 -6.01 33.38 13.79
CA PHE A 171 -7.39 33.52 14.26
C PHE A 171 -7.45 33.96 15.72
N MET A 172 -6.64 33.36 16.62
CA MET A 172 -6.65 33.72 18.04
C MET A 172 -6.17 35.15 18.26
N ASP A 173 -5.10 35.57 17.59
CA ASP A 173 -4.61 36.96 17.69
C ASP A 173 -5.70 37.97 17.31
N GLU A 174 -6.39 37.74 16.19
CA GLU A 174 -7.50 38.59 15.73
C GLU A 174 -8.72 38.50 16.65
N PHE A 175 -9.09 37.28 17.07
CA PHE A 175 -10.27 37.01 17.86
C PHE A 175 -10.14 37.54 19.30
N LEU A 176 -8.95 37.56 19.90
CA LEU A 176 -8.74 38.15 21.22
C LEU A 176 -8.56 39.68 21.16
N GLY A 177 -8.01 40.22 20.07
CA GLY A 177 -7.69 41.64 19.96
C GLY A 177 -6.53 42.03 20.89
N GLU A 178 -6.64 43.16 21.61
CA GLU A 178 -5.65 43.51 22.64
C GLU A 178 -5.71 42.49 23.79
N HIS A 179 -4.60 41.77 24.01
CA HIS A 179 -4.52 40.70 24.99
C HIS A 179 -3.10 40.54 25.55
N ILE A 180 -2.98 39.83 26.66
CA ILE A 180 -1.69 39.38 27.20
C ILE A 180 -1.48 37.89 26.91
N THR A 181 -0.22 37.50 26.78
CA THR A 181 0.17 36.10 26.61
C THR A 181 0.87 35.61 27.87
N LEU A 182 0.38 34.52 28.44
CA LEU A 182 0.98 33.86 29.61
C LEU A 182 1.43 32.45 29.22
N SER A 183 2.42 31.93 29.94
CA SER A 183 2.96 30.59 29.69
C SER A 183 2.82 29.70 30.92
N PHE A 184 2.38 28.45 30.72
CA PHE A 184 2.51 27.42 31.76
C PHE A 184 3.64 26.47 31.38
N THR A 185 4.77 26.54 32.09
CA THR A 185 5.97 25.77 31.76
C THR A 185 6.10 24.51 32.61
N LYS A 186 5.52 24.48 33.81
CA LYS A 186 5.58 23.33 34.73
C LYS A 186 4.68 22.18 34.29
N CYS A 187 5.27 21.02 34.04
CA CYS A 187 4.58 19.77 33.74
C CYS A 187 4.50 18.88 34.99
N PHE A 188 3.31 18.74 35.55
CA PHE A 188 3.06 17.93 36.75
C PHE A 188 2.91 16.43 36.45
N ARG A 189 3.03 16.03 35.18
CA ARG A 189 2.83 14.64 34.75
C ARG A 189 4.14 13.88 34.53
N LEU A 190 5.15 14.52 33.96
CA LEU A 190 6.35 13.85 33.46
C LEU A 190 7.56 14.11 34.36
N SER A 191 8.54 13.21 34.28
CA SER A 191 9.87 13.41 34.87
C SER A 191 10.62 14.54 34.17
N ALA A 192 11.59 15.13 34.86
CA ALA A 192 12.40 16.24 34.33
C ALA A 192 13.07 15.89 32.99
N GLN A 193 13.68 14.70 32.89
CA GLN A 193 14.42 14.27 31.70
C GLN A 193 13.51 14.11 30.46
N LEU A 194 12.35 13.46 30.61
CA LEU A 194 11.43 13.27 29.49
C LEU A 194 10.76 14.59 29.10
N ALA A 195 10.38 15.41 30.07
CA ALA A 195 9.82 16.74 29.83
C ALA A 195 10.80 17.63 29.05
N GLU A 196 12.07 17.65 29.43
CA GLU A 196 13.12 18.41 28.74
C GLU A 196 13.34 17.91 27.31
N LYS A 197 13.37 16.59 27.10
CA LYS A 197 13.44 15.96 25.76
C LYS A 197 12.29 16.42 24.87
N LEU A 198 11.05 16.31 25.35
CA LEU A 198 9.89 16.76 24.59
C LEU A 198 9.91 18.29 24.37
N GLY A 199 10.40 19.05 25.34
CA GLY A 199 10.60 20.49 25.23
C GLY A 199 11.58 20.88 24.12
N ARG A 200 12.71 20.17 23.99
CA ARG A 200 13.64 20.37 22.87
C ARG A 200 13.00 20.08 21.52
N ILE A 201 12.25 18.97 21.40
CA ILE A 201 11.57 18.58 20.15
C ILE A 201 10.52 19.62 19.73
N TRP A 202 9.75 20.11 20.70
CA TRP A 202 8.74 21.15 20.48
C TRP A 202 9.30 22.58 20.47
N GLN A 203 10.60 22.76 20.72
CA GLN A 203 11.24 24.07 20.88
C GLN A 203 10.51 24.96 21.91
N LYS A 204 10.10 24.34 23.02
CA LYS A 204 9.32 24.95 24.09
C LYS A 204 9.88 24.56 25.45
N GLU A 205 9.86 25.49 26.40
CA GLU A 205 10.27 25.21 27.76
C GLU A 205 9.23 24.33 28.47
N ILE A 206 9.66 23.15 28.93
CA ILE A 206 8.81 22.22 29.69
C ILE A 206 9.61 21.70 30.88
N MET A 207 9.20 22.10 32.08
CA MET A 207 9.82 21.68 33.34
C MET A 207 9.03 20.53 33.96
N GLY A 208 9.50 19.30 33.80
CA GLY A 208 8.91 18.14 34.47
C GLY A 208 9.17 18.16 35.98
N VAL A 209 8.11 18.10 36.78
CA VAL A 209 8.18 18.13 38.26
C VAL A 209 7.67 16.86 38.92
N ASN A 210 7.43 15.80 38.14
CA ASN A 210 6.98 14.51 38.67
C ASN A 210 8.14 13.52 38.80
N ASP A 211 8.80 13.53 39.96
CA ASP A 211 9.90 12.62 40.28
C ASP A 211 9.46 11.15 40.39
N ALA A 212 8.15 10.88 40.51
CA ALA A 212 7.60 9.53 40.56
C ALA A 212 7.38 8.90 39.16
N CYS A 213 7.58 9.66 38.08
CA CYS A 213 7.43 9.16 36.72
C CYS A 213 8.67 8.40 36.25
N VAL A 214 8.57 7.07 36.16
CA VAL A 214 9.60 6.19 35.61
C VAL A 214 9.43 6.09 34.09
N VAL A 215 10.54 6.13 33.36
CA VAL A 215 10.59 5.95 31.90
C VAL A 215 11.63 4.87 31.59
N GLU A 216 11.22 3.79 30.95
CA GLU A 216 12.13 2.70 30.59
C GLU A 216 11.80 2.05 29.24
N GLU A 217 12.71 1.21 28.76
CA GLU A 217 12.53 0.39 27.58
C GLU A 217 12.38 -1.08 27.98
N MET A 218 11.47 -1.80 27.33
CA MET A 218 11.25 -3.23 27.56
C MET A 218 11.12 -4.00 26.24
N THR A 219 11.49 -5.28 26.23
CA THR A 219 11.20 -6.17 25.10
C THR A 219 9.71 -6.53 25.04
N PRO A 220 9.17 -6.94 23.88
CA PRO A 220 7.78 -7.35 23.76
C PRO A 220 7.37 -8.43 24.77
N GLU A 221 8.25 -9.40 25.03
CA GLU A 221 8.00 -10.49 25.98
C GLU A 221 7.93 -9.98 27.42
N ALA A 222 8.87 -9.10 27.80
CA ALA A 222 8.89 -8.50 29.13
C ALA A 222 7.65 -7.63 29.38
N VAL A 223 7.18 -6.90 28.37
CA VAL A 223 5.94 -6.12 28.45
C VAL A 223 4.72 -7.00 28.70
N VAL A 224 4.64 -8.16 28.07
CA VAL A 224 3.53 -9.10 28.28
C VAL A 224 3.53 -9.61 29.72
N GLU A 225 4.69 -10.02 30.25
CA GLU A 225 4.80 -10.45 31.65
C GLU A 225 4.46 -9.30 32.62
N PHE A 226 4.97 -8.10 32.36
CA PHE A 226 4.69 -6.92 33.17
C PHE A 226 3.20 -6.57 33.20
N LEU A 227 2.57 -6.46 32.02
CA LEU A 227 1.15 -6.14 31.87
C LEU A 227 0.25 -7.22 32.45
N ALA A 228 0.64 -8.49 32.38
CA ALA A 228 -0.11 -9.58 32.96
C ALA A 228 -0.34 -9.38 34.47
N GLU A 229 0.58 -8.72 35.18
CA GLU A 229 0.46 -8.46 36.62
C GLU A 229 -0.31 -7.17 36.97
N GLN A 230 -0.58 -6.30 35.99
CA GLN A 230 -1.22 -5.00 36.24
C GLN A 230 -2.74 -5.06 36.30
N GLN A 231 -3.35 -4.09 36.98
CA GLN A 231 -4.80 -3.89 36.97
C GLN A 231 -5.22 -3.18 35.68
N PRO A 232 -6.25 -3.67 34.95
CA PRO A 232 -6.65 -3.10 33.66
C PRO A 232 -6.92 -1.58 33.72
N LYS A 233 -7.60 -1.12 34.76
CA LYS A 233 -7.93 0.30 34.98
C LYS A 233 -6.72 1.24 34.94
N ASP A 234 -5.52 0.73 35.22
CA ASP A 234 -4.30 1.50 35.34
C ASP A 234 -3.47 1.50 34.04
N VAL A 235 -3.91 0.78 33.01
CA VAL A 235 -3.14 0.49 31.79
C VAL A 235 -3.67 1.26 30.58
N LEU A 236 -2.76 1.95 29.89
CA LEU A 236 -2.92 2.48 28.54
C LEU A 236 -1.84 1.90 27.63
N CYS A 237 -2.23 1.36 26.50
CA CYS A 237 -1.34 0.82 25.47
C CYS A 237 -1.58 1.57 24.16
N LEU A 238 -0.50 2.09 23.57
CA LEU A 238 -0.52 2.96 22.39
C LEU A 238 0.35 2.35 21.29
N GLY A 239 -0.14 2.25 20.06
CA GLY A 239 0.65 1.73 18.93
C GLY A 239 -0.17 1.47 17.66
N GLN A 240 0.41 0.74 16.72
CA GLN A 240 -0.24 0.35 15.46
C GLN A 240 -1.23 -0.80 15.67
N ARG A 241 -2.44 -0.68 15.08
CA ARG A 241 -3.46 -1.74 15.15
C ARG A 241 -3.08 -3.03 14.45
N THR A 242 -2.17 -2.99 13.47
CA THR A 242 -1.71 -4.15 12.69
C THR A 242 -0.35 -4.66 13.16
N GLY A 243 0.13 -4.22 14.32
CA GLY A 243 1.48 -4.50 14.82
C GLY A 243 1.50 -5.14 16.21
N LEU A 244 2.56 -4.84 16.96
CA LEU A 244 2.82 -5.43 18.28
C LEU A 244 1.72 -5.13 19.30
N LEU A 245 1.07 -3.97 19.21
CA LEU A 245 -0.03 -3.61 20.10
C LEU A 245 -1.13 -4.68 20.12
N SER A 246 -1.63 -5.06 18.94
CA SER A 246 -2.71 -6.06 18.82
C SER A 246 -2.21 -7.46 19.12
N ALA A 247 -0.96 -7.79 18.77
CA ALA A 247 -0.35 -9.07 19.14
C ALA A 247 -0.26 -9.24 20.66
N THR A 248 0.17 -8.20 21.38
CA THR A 248 0.22 -8.19 22.85
C THR A 248 -1.18 -8.27 23.45
N LEU A 249 -2.17 -7.54 22.92
CA LEU A 249 -3.55 -7.65 23.37
C LEU A 249 -4.08 -9.09 23.24
N ASN A 250 -3.94 -9.69 22.05
CA ASN A 250 -4.39 -11.05 21.79
C ASN A 250 -3.72 -12.06 22.74
N LEU A 251 -2.43 -11.87 23.04
CA LEU A 251 -1.70 -12.72 23.98
C LEU A 251 -2.15 -12.54 25.44
N LEU A 252 -2.42 -11.30 25.87
CA LEU A 252 -2.92 -11.00 27.22
C LEU A 252 -4.32 -11.58 27.45
N GLU A 253 -5.24 -11.41 26.49
CA GLU A 253 -6.59 -11.97 26.60
C GLU A 253 -6.57 -13.52 26.57
N SER A 254 -5.61 -14.13 25.87
CA SER A 254 -5.41 -15.59 25.85
C SER A 254 -4.79 -16.13 27.15
N ARG A 255 -3.75 -15.47 27.67
CA ARG A 255 -3.02 -15.93 28.88
C ARG A 255 -3.69 -15.55 30.19
N CYS A 256 -4.39 -14.42 30.22
CA CYS A 256 -4.97 -13.84 31.43
C CYS A 256 -6.45 -13.46 31.23
N PRO A 257 -7.32 -14.39 30.79
CA PRO A 257 -8.71 -14.09 30.42
C PRO A 257 -9.56 -13.57 31.59
N GLU A 258 -9.22 -13.91 32.84
CA GLU A 258 -9.92 -13.38 34.02
C GLU A 258 -9.67 -11.88 34.26
N ARG A 259 -8.58 -11.34 33.70
CA ARG A 259 -8.15 -9.96 33.91
C ARG A 259 -8.27 -9.11 32.65
N PHE A 260 -7.88 -9.64 31.51
CA PHE A 260 -7.98 -8.99 30.21
C PHE A 260 -9.05 -9.72 29.38
N ASN A 261 -10.20 -9.08 29.20
CA ASN A 261 -11.33 -9.61 28.43
C ASN A 261 -12.26 -8.48 27.97
N LYS A 262 -13.35 -8.85 27.30
CA LYS A 262 -14.38 -7.94 26.78
C LYS A 262 -15.01 -7.00 27.81
N LYS A 263 -14.93 -7.28 29.11
CA LYS A 263 -15.46 -6.40 30.18
C LYS A 263 -14.42 -5.41 30.72
N THR A 264 -13.14 -5.74 30.59
CA THR A 264 -12.04 -5.00 31.22
C THR A 264 -11.09 -4.36 30.22
N VAL A 265 -11.25 -4.61 28.92
CA VAL A 265 -10.40 -4.07 27.87
C VAL A 265 -11.21 -3.42 26.77
N TYR A 266 -10.94 -2.13 26.53
CA TYR A 266 -11.36 -1.40 25.35
C TYR A 266 -10.21 -1.38 24.33
N ALA A 267 -10.52 -1.75 23.09
CA ALA A 267 -9.58 -1.75 21.99
C ALA A 267 -10.18 -0.99 20.80
N SER A 268 -9.53 0.10 20.39
CA SER A 268 -10.04 0.92 19.27
C SER A 268 -9.95 0.19 17.94
N ILE A 269 -10.95 0.36 17.08
CA ILE A 269 -10.98 -0.16 15.70
C ILE A 269 -11.00 0.94 14.63
N ARG A 270 -11.13 2.21 15.05
CA ARG A 270 -11.13 3.42 14.21
C ARG A 270 -10.46 4.53 15.02
N ASP A 271 -9.86 5.52 14.34
CA ASP A 271 -9.16 6.61 15.01
C ASP A 271 -10.09 7.69 15.60
N GLU A 272 -11.39 7.62 15.30
CA GLU A 272 -12.42 8.50 15.88
C GLU A 272 -13.15 7.85 17.08
N ASP A 273 -13.39 8.65 18.13
CA ASP A 273 -14.15 8.31 19.35
C ASP A 273 -15.68 8.18 19.15
N GLY A 274 -16.08 7.76 17.94
CA GLY A 274 -17.46 7.53 17.53
C GLY A 274 -17.98 6.12 17.83
N GLY A 275 -17.16 5.23 18.40
CA GLY A 275 -17.56 3.87 18.78
C GLY A 275 -18.69 3.86 19.81
N THR A 276 -19.55 2.84 19.74
CA THR A 276 -20.70 2.68 20.66
C THR A 276 -20.29 2.28 22.08
N SER A 277 -19.12 1.64 22.23
CA SER A 277 -18.48 1.38 23.52
C SER A 277 -17.41 2.45 23.80
N LYS A 278 -17.45 3.06 24.99
CA LYS A 278 -16.40 3.96 25.47
C LYS A 278 -15.70 3.35 26.67
N PRO A 279 -14.37 3.53 26.81
CA PRO A 279 -13.65 2.96 27.93
C PRO A 279 -14.16 3.57 29.25
N GLY A 280 -14.65 2.72 30.14
CA GLY A 280 -14.93 3.11 31.52
C GLY A 280 -13.63 3.36 32.30
N LYS A 281 -13.75 3.99 33.48
CA LYS A 281 -12.59 4.23 34.37
C LYS A 281 -11.86 2.95 34.80
N ASN A 282 -12.52 1.80 34.68
CA ASN A 282 -12.01 0.51 35.16
C ASN A 282 -11.38 -0.36 34.06
N ALA A 283 -11.37 0.10 32.80
CA ALA A 283 -10.88 -0.67 31.67
C ALA A 283 -9.46 -0.26 31.26
N ALA A 284 -8.69 -1.24 30.81
CA ALA A 284 -7.48 -1.02 30.03
C ALA A 284 -7.87 -0.48 28.66
N ILE A 285 -7.00 0.36 28.10
CA ILE A 285 -7.22 1.01 26.81
C ILE A 285 -6.09 0.61 25.87
N PHE A 286 -6.44 0.02 24.72
CA PHE A 286 -5.53 -0.27 23.61
C PHE A 286 -5.94 0.59 22.41
N THR A 287 -5.11 1.54 22.01
CA THR A 287 -5.46 2.50 20.96
C THR A 287 -4.24 3.02 20.19
N THR A 288 -4.46 3.87 19.20
CA THR A 288 -3.39 4.48 18.39
C THR A 288 -2.86 5.76 19.01
N PHE A 289 -1.77 6.29 18.43
CA PHE A 289 -1.23 7.59 18.83
C PHE A 289 -2.22 8.72 18.52
N ASP A 290 -2.90 8.63 17.37
CA ASP A 290 -3.88 9.59 16.86
C ASP A 290 -5.10 9.73 17.80
N SER A 291 -5.49 8.64 18.46
CA SER A 291 -6.58 8.62 19.45
C SER A 291 -6.09 8.73 20.90
N SER A 292 -4.82 9.08 21.13
CA SER A 292 -4.27 9.17 22.49
C SER A 292 -4.63 10.49 23.21
N LYS A 293 -5.10 11.50 22.48
CA LYS A 293 -5.38 12.83 23.05
C LYS A 293 -6.52 12.78 24.06
N GLY A 294 -6.32 13.45 25.19
CA GLY A 294 -7.24 13.42 26.32
C GLY A 294 -7.20 12.13 27.16
N LEU A 295 -6.43 11.11 26.74
CA LEU A 295 -6.21 9.90 27.54
C LEU A 295 -5.03 10.07 28.48
N GLU A 296 -5.12 9.41 29.64
CA GLU A 296 -4.03 9.26 30.59
C GLU A 296 -4.31 8.11 31.55
N ARG A 297 -3.24 7.42 31.95
CA ARG A 297 -3.26 6.31 32.90
C ARG A 297 -1.97 6.30 33.74
N PRO A 298 -2.00 5.68 34.95
CA PRO A 298 -0.78 5.45 35.72
C PRO A 298 0.33 4.82 34.89
N ILE A 299 0.00 3.77 34.12
CA ILE A 299 0.92 3.01 33.28
C ILE A 299 0.58 3.28 31.82
N CYS A 300 1.56 3.69 31.03
CA CYS A 300 1.45 3.84 29.58
C CYS A 300 2.54 3.02 28.88
N VAL A 301 2.13 2.11 27.99
CA VAL A 301 3.04 1.32 27.15
C VAL A 301 2.93 1.81 25.72
N VAL A 302 4.04 2.25 25.15
CA VAL A 302 4.14 2.82 23.81
C VAL A 302 4.85 1.81 22.90
N PHE A 303 4.07 1.14 22.06
CA PHE A 303 4.53 0.26 21.00
C PHE A 303 4.89 1.08 19.76
N ASP A 304 5.74 0.52 18.90
CA ASP A 304 6.04 1.06 17.58
C ASP A 304 6.63 2.49 17.60
N TYR A 305 7.28 2.91 18.69
CA TYR A 305 7.99 4.19 18.78
C TYR A 305 9.38 4.09 18.10
N THR A 306 9.37 3.74 16.82
CA THR A 306 10.55 3.33 16.05
C THR A 306 10.77 4.23 14.82
N GLU A 307 12.02 4.26 14.33
CA GLU A 307 12.36 4.97 13.08
C GLU A 307 11.59 4.40 11.88
N SER A 308 11.38 3.08 11.83
CA SER A 308 10.64 2.41 10.75
C SER A 308 9.20 2.91 10.65
N TYR A 309 8.51 3.00 11.80
CA TYR A 309 7.13 3.47 11.83
C TYR A 309 7.03 4.97 11.55
N TRP A 310 7.96 5.77 12.09
CA TRP A 310 8.06 7.18 11.75
C TRP A 310 8.22 7.40 10.24
N GLN A 311 9.16 6.70 9.59
CA GLN A 311 9.35 6.82 8.14
C GLN A 311 8.12 6.37 7.34
N LEU A 312 7.44 5.30 7.78
CA LEU A 312 6.19 4.86 7.16
C LEU A 312 5.12 5.97 7.23
N ARG A 313 5.00 6.64 8.39
CA ARG A 313 4.03 7.72 8.60
C ARG A 313 4.41 9.01 7.87
N VAL A 314 5.69 9.36 7.79
CA VAL A 314 6.20 10.50 7.01
C VAL A 314 5.96 10.30 5.52
N ASN A 315 6.06 9.06 5.03
CA ASN A 315 5.78 8.69 3.64
C ASN A 315 4.27 8.48 3.34
N ASN A 316 3.40 8.75 4.31
CA ASN A 316 1.96 8.78 4.04
C ASN A 316 1.57 10.20 3.64
N PRO A 317 0.95 10.36 2.47
CA PRO A 317 0.70 11.69 1.92
C PRO A 317 -0.31 12.45 2.79
N GLN A 318 -0.26 13.77 2.70
CA GLN A 318 -1.28 14.68 3.24
C GLN A 318 -1.37 14.78 4.78
N THR A 319 -0.30 14.41 5.47
CA THR A 319 -0.17 14.65 6.92
C THR A 319 0.96 15.64 7.15
N SER A 320 0.65 16.80 7.72
CA SER A 320 1.69 17.77 8.11
C SER A 320 2.72 17.11 9.05
N ARG A 321 4.01 17.31 8.76
CA ARG A 321 5.11 16.81 9.63
C ARG A 321 5.03 17.36 11.05
N GLU A 322 4.54 18.59 11.22
CA GLU A 322 4.35 19.18 12.55
C GLU A 322 3.28 18.44 13.34
N ILE A 323 2.14 18.16 12.69
CA ILE A 323 1.05 17.39 13.26
C ILE A 323 1.51 15.97 13.59
N LEU A 324 2.27 15.35 12.69
CA LEU A 324 2.83 14.02 12.91
C LEU A 324 3.81 13.98 14.09
N ARG A 325 4.74 14.94 14.18
CA ARG A 325 5.63 15.11 15.34
C ARG A 325 4.81 15.23 16.62
N ASN A 326 3.78 16.08 16.61
CA ASN A 326 2.91 16.28 17.77
C ASN A 326 2.19 14.99 18.18
N ILE A 327 1.70 14.18 17.23
CA ILE A 327 1.07 12.88 17.51
C ILE A 327 2.01 11.97 18.32
N PHE A 328 3.27 11.85 17.90
CA PHE A 328 4.26 11.00 18.57
C PHE A 328 4.64 11.56 19.95
N CYS A 329 4.97 12.84 20.04
CA CYS A 329 5.32 13.48 21.31
C CYS A 329 4.16 13.44 22.32
N VAL A 330 2.93 13.62 21.82
CA VAL A 330 1.72 13.46 22.62
C VAL A 330 1.61 12.03 23.14
N ALA A 331 1.75 11.00 22.31
CA ALA A 331 1.68 9.60 22.74
C ALA A 331 2.74 9.27 23.81
N ALA A 332 3.96 9.79 23.65
CA ALA A 332 5.07 9.63 24.60
C ALA A 332 4.82 10.28 25.98
N SER A 333 3.76 11.09 26.14
CA SER A 333 3.48 11.89 27.35
C SER A 333 2.25 11.43 28.15
N ARG A 334 1.69 10.25 27.84
CA ARG A 334 0.36 9.83 28.35
C ARG A 334 0.38 9.07 29.67
N GLY A 335 1.55 8.57 30.11
CA GLY A 335 1.71 7.92 31.42
C GLY A 335 1.89 8.92 32.56
N LYS A 336 1.38 8.60 33.75
CA LYS A 336 1.53 9.43 34.97
C LYS A 336 2.61 8.94 35.92
N GLN A 337 2.85 7.63 35.97
CA GLN A 337 3.78 7.00 36.91
C GLN A 337 4.80 6.14 36.19
N HIS A 338 4.39 5.43 35.13
CA HIS A 338 5.29 4.57 34.39
C HIS A 338 5.03 4.67 32.90
N ILE A 339 6.07 5.01 32.12
CA ILE A 339 6.05 5.03 30.66
C ILE A 339 7.06 4.00 30.15
N ILE A 340 6.58 3.03 29.38
CA ILE A 340 7.40 1.95 28.84
C ILE A 340 7.41 2.06 27.32
N PHE A 341 8.59 2.21 26.72
CA PHE A 341 8.76 2.12 25.27
C PHE A 341 9.14 0.69 24.88
N VAL A 342 8.37 0.10 23.97
CA VAL A 342 8.59 -1.30 23.56
C VAL A 342 9.67 -1.36 22.49
N ASN A 343 10.77 -2.05 22.79
CA ASN A 343 11.91 -2.24 21.90
C ASN A 343 11.96 -3.69 21.39
N SER A 344 11.56 -3.90 20.13
CA SER A 344 11.57 -5.19 19.45
C SER A 344 12.91 -5.53 18.77
N GLY A 345 13.97 -4.76 19.03
CA GLY A 345 15.25 -4.83 18.32
C GLY A 345 15.34 -3.92 17.09
N GLU A 346 14.26 -3.19 16.77
CA GLU A 346 14.28 -2.10 15.80
C GLU A 346 14.89 -0.83 16.38
N ALA A 347 15.37 0.07 15.51
CA ALA A 347 15.89 1.36 15.95
C ALA A 347 14.75 2.22 16.54
N MET A 348 14.89 2.59 17.81
CA MET A 348 13.98 3.50 18.50
C MET A 348 14.04 4.89 17.87
N LEU A 349 12.89 5.58 17.85
CA LEU A 349 12.77 6.90 17.24
C LEU A 349 13.61 7.96 17.97
N SER A 350 14.48 8.62 17.22
CA SER A 350 15.42 9.63 17.70
C SER A 350 14.82 11.04 17.83
N GLU A 351 15.46 11.90 18.64
CA GLU A 351 15.10 13.32 18.72
C GLU A 351 15.36 14.02 17.38
N GLU A 352 16.45 13.64 16.70
CA GLU A 352 16.87 14.18 15.42
C GLU A 352 15.82 13.96 14.34
N SER A 353 15.27 12.74 14.23
CA SER A 353 14.20 12.42 13.27
C SER A 353 12.92 13.21 13.53
N LEU A 354 12.55 13.42 14.80
CA LEU A 354 11.36 14.20 15.18
C LEU A 354 11.56 15.71 14.95
N CYS A 355 12.80 16.20 15.02
CA CYS A 355 13.17 17.60 14.74
C CYS A 355 13.40 17.89 13.25
N ALA A 356 13.56 16.87 12.41
CA ALA A 356 13.88 17.04 10.99
C ALA A 356 12.73 17.68 10.20
N VAL A 357 12.91 18.95 9.83
CA VAL A 357 12.04 19.65 8.87
C VAL A 357 12.44 19.21 7.47
N GLY A 358 11.54 18.54 6.76
CA GLY A 358 11.76 18.18 5.35
C GLY A 358 10.51 18.43 4.53
N VAL A 359 10.71 18.63 3.24
CA VAL A 359 9.64 18.85 2.26
C VAL A 359 8.81 17.56 2.15
N ASP A 360 7.49 17.71 2.04
CA ASP A 360 6.57 16.61 1.73
C ASP A 360 6.67 16.34 0.23
N ASP A 361 7.34 15.24 -0.13
CA ASP A 361 7.55 14.78 -1.51
C ASP A 361 6.91 13.40 -1.72
N SER A 362 5.89 13.07 -0.90
CA SER A 362 5.28 11.75 -0.89
C SER A 362 4.22 11.61 -2.00
N GLN A 363 4.31 10.52 -2.76
CA GLN A 363 3.34 10.21 -3.81
C GLN A 363 1.97 9.83 -3.21
N LEU A 364 0.90 10.29 -3.87
CA LEU A 364 -0.47 9.92 -3.53
C LEU A 364 -0.67 8.40 -3.68
N LYS A 365 -1.41 7.80 -2.74
CA LYS A 365 -1.70 6.35 -2.70
C LYS A 365 -3.16 6.08 -3.03
N ASN A 366 -3.45 4.88 -3.52
CA ASN A 366 -4.82 4.44 -3.72
C ASN A 366 -5.62 4.50 -2.41
N MET A 367 -6.90 4.84 -2.52
CA MET A 367 -7.79 5.04 -1.38
C MET A 367 -9.03 4.15 -1.49
N ASP A 368 -9.60 3.80 -0.35
CA ASP A 368 -10.90 3.13 -0.23
C ASP A 368 -12.00 4.19 -0.26
N ILE A 369 -12.98 4.07 -1.17
CA ILE A 369 -14.09 5.04 -1.30
C ILE A 369 -14.85 5.19 0.03
N SER A 370 -14.98 4.12 0.81
CA SER A 370 -15.66 4.17 2.12
C SER A 370 -14.91 4.97 3.19
N LYS A 371 -13.63 5.28 2.96
CA LYS A 371 -12.74 5.94 3.93
C LYS A 371 -12.08 7.22 3.40
N MET A 372 -12.19 7.53 2.10
CA MET A 372 -11.39 8.60 1.47
C MET A 372 -11.72 10.02 1.98
N PHE A 373 -12.87 10.23 2.62
CA PHE A 373 -13.25 11.50 3.25
C PHE A 373 -12.86 11.60 4.74
N GLN A 374 -12.33 10.53 5.32
CA GLN A 374 -11.86 10.55 6.72
C GLN A 374 -10.55 11.36 6.82
N PHE A 375 -10.40 12.10 7.93
CA PHE A 375 -9.21 12.94 8.20
C PHE A 375 -8.91 14.00 7.14
N LYS A 376 -9.94 14.45 6.40
CA LYS A 376 -9.86 15.58 5.47
C LYS A 376 -10.34 16.87 6.13
N TYR A 377 -10.12 18.00 5.46
CA TYR A 377 -10.61 19.29 5.93
C TYR A 377 -12.13 19.29 5.94
N LYS A 378 -12.73 19.57 7.10
CA LYS A 378 -14.19 19.46 7.27
C LYS A 378 -14.92 20.37 6.29
N GLU A 379 -14.41 21.59 6.09
CA GLU A 379 -14.93 22.55 5.11
C GLU A 379 -14.91 22.02 3.66
N ASP A 380 -13.92 21.23 3.26
CA ASP A 380 -13.86 20.63 1.92
C ASP A 380 -14.82 19.44 1.78
N VAL A 381 -15.01 18.67 2.85
CA VAL A 381 -16.03 17.60 2.91
C VAL A 381 -17.44 18.20 2.80
N GLU A 382 -17.73 19.27 3.54
CA GLU A 382 -19.00 19.99 3.46
C GLU A 382 -19.21 20.64 2.08
N ALA A 383 -18.15 21.17 1.45
CA ALA A 383 -18.22 21.69 0.08
C ALA A 383 -18.58 20.60 -0.94
N CYS A 384 -18.09 19.37 -0.76
CA CYS A 384 -18.53 18.24 -1.59
C CYS A 384 -20.01 17.92 -1.38
N TYR A 385 -20.46 17.87 -0.12
CA TYR A 385 -21.82 17.52 0.24
C TYR A 385 -22.83 18.55 -0.30
N ALA A 386 -22.48 19.85 -0.26
CA ALA A 386 -23.30 20.94 -0.78
C ALA A 386 -23.55 20.88 -2.31
N LEU A 387 -22.79 20.06 -3.05
CA LEU A 387 -22.98 19.83 -4.49
C LEU A 387 -23.93 18.66 -4.79
N LEU A 388 -24.37 17.94 -3.77
CA LEU A 388 -25.36 16.88 -3.90
C LEU A 388 -26.77 17.46 -3.85
N ASP A 389 -27.66 16.89 -4.65
CA ASP A 389 -29.08 17.11 -4.52
C ASP A 389 -29.71 15.93 -3.76
N VAL A 390 -30.15 16.19 -2.53
CA VAL A 390 -30.52 15.18 -1.54
C VAL A 390 -31.97 15.36 -1.11
N HIS A 391 -32.75 14.30 -1.27
CA HIS A 391 -34.18 14.32 -0.96
C HIS A 391 -34.55 13.14 -0.05
N PRO A 392 -35.21 13.38 1.10
CA PRO A 392 -35.73 12.28 1.90
C PRO A 392 -36.77 11.51 1.09
N ILE A 393 -36.70 10.19 1.12
CA ILE A 393 -37.66 9.30 0.47
C ILE A 393 -38.20 8.30 1.47
N ARG A 394 -39.40 7.79 1.20
CA ARG A 394 -39.99 6.71 1.98
C ARG A 394 -39.96 5.43 1.16
N LEU A 395 -39.10 4.50 1.55
CA LEU A 395 -38.97 3.20 0.89
C LEU A 395 -40.00 2.19 1.40
N SER A 396 -40.43 2.33 2.65
CA SER A 396 -41.40 1.44 3.29
C SER A 396 -42.27 2.19 4.29
N GLU A 397 -43.47 1.65 4.54
CA GLU A 397 -44.35 2.14 5.59
C GLU A 397 -43.90 1.71 7.00
N ASP A 398 -42.99 0.74 7.10
CA ASP A 398 -42.43 0.26 8.38
C ASP A 398 -41.48 1.29 9.02
N ASP A 399 -41.94 1.92 10.09
CA ASP A 399 -41.18 2.91 10.88
C ASP A 399 -40.55 2.31 12.15
N ARG A 400 -40.61 0.99 12.33
CA ARG A 400 -40.05 0.32 13.51
C ARG A 400 -38.53 0.40 13.51
N ILE A 401 -37.95 0.83 14.63
CA ILE A 401 -36.51 0.76 14.83
C ILE A 401 -36.10 -0.68 15.12
N ILE A 402 -35.13 -1.22 14.38
CA ILE A 402 -34.52 -2.53 14.65
C ILE A 402 -33.43 -2.35 15.70
N HIS A 403 -33.62 -2.98 16.85
CA HIS A 403 -32.72 -2.83 18.01
C HIS A 403 -31.70 -3.96 18.07
N VAL A 404 -30.64 -3.89 17.26
CA VAL A 404 -29.47 -4.77 17.39
C VAL A 404 -28.49 -4.18 18.40
N LYS A 405 -27.96 -5.02 19.29
CA LYS A 405 -26.93 -4.62 20.25
C LYS A 405 -25.62 -4.33 19.49
N SER A 406 -25.20 -3.07 19.47
CA SER A 406 -24.01 -2.62 18.73
C SER A 406 -22.67 -2.97 19.40
N ASN A 407 -22.71 -3.64 20.55
CA ASN A 407 -21.53 -4.03 21.31
C ASN A 407 -21.73 -5.35 22.06
N ASP A 408 -20.65 -6.08 22.27
CA ASP A 408 -20.59 -7.15 23.27
C ASP A 408 -19.63 -6.71 24.37
N GLU A 409 -20.20 -6.15 25.44
CA GLU A 409 -19.46 -5.46 26.50
C GLU A 409 -18.64 -4.28 25.90
N LEU A 410 -17.31 -4.34 25.92
CA LEU A 410 -16.43 -3.33 25.31
C LEU A 410 -15.99 -3.66 23.87
N ILE A 411 -16.41 -4.79 23.30
CA ILE A 411 -16.18 -5.12 21.89
C ILE A 411 -17.24 -4.41 21.04
N ASP A 412 -16.81 -3.59 20.08
CA ASP A 412 -17.71 -2.88 19.15
C ASP A 412 -18.15 -3.81 18.02
N LEU A 413 -19.44 -4.13 17.93
CA LEU A 413 -20.00 -5.01 16.90
C LEU A 413 -20.51 -4.25 15.68
N SER A 414 -20.40 -2.91 15.65
CA SER A 414 -20.89 -2.10 14.53
C SER A 414 -20.34 -2.55 13.16
N PRO A 415 -19.04 -2.91 13.01
CA PRO A 415 -18.53 -3.46 11.74
C PRO A 415 -19.21 -4.79 11.38
N CYS A 416 -19.44 -5.66 12.36
CA CYS A 416 -20.05 -6.97 12.14
C CYS A 416 -21.51 -6.84 11.71
N ILE A 417 -22.26 -5.89 12.28
CA ILE A 417 -23.69 -5.68 11.98
C ILE A 417 -23.89 -5.18 10.55
N GLY A 418 -23.02 -4.27 10.07
CA GLY A 418 -23.04 -3.80 8.69
C GLY A 418 -22.88 -4.95 7.68
N ILE A 419 -21.89 -5.81 7.91
CA ILE A 419 -21.66 -7.01 7.08
C ILE A 419 -22.83 -8.01 7.24
N TYR A 420 -23.35 -8.17 8.45
CA TYR A 420 -24.42 -9.12 8.76
C TYR A 420 -25.71 -8.83 7.99
N GLN A 421 -26.17 -7.58 7.95
CA GLN A 421 -27.43 -7.26 7.27
C GLN A 421 -27.41 -7.66 5.79
N GLU A 422 -26.28 -7.48 5.11
CA GLU A 422 -26.13 -7.85 3.72
C GLU A 422 -26.02 -9.37 3.56
N ALA A 423 -25.16 -10.01 4.34
CA ALA A 423 -24.92 -11.44 4.21
C ALA A 423 -26.12 -12.29 4.64
N ALA A 424 -26.92 -11.82 5.61
CA ALA A 424 -28.15 -12.47 6.05
C ALA A 424 -29.23 -12.45 4.96
N PHE A 425 -29.30 -11.39 4.15
CA PHE A 425 -30.32 -11.25 3.11
C PHE A 425 -29.87 -11.73 1.73
N PHE A 426 -28.70 -11.30 1.25
CA PHE A 426 -28.15 -11.64 -0.08
C PHE A 426 -27.37 -12.97 -0.09
N GLY A 427 -27.18 -13.57 1.08
CA GLY A 427 -26.55 -14.87 1.24
C GLY A 427 -25.03 -14.84 1.12
N LYS A 428 -24.44 -16.04 0.99
CA LYS A 428 -22.99 -16.26 1.07
C LYS A 428 -22.19 -15.44 0.05
N ARG A 429 -22.73 -15.16 -1.14
CA ARG A 429 -22.03 -14.41 -2.19
C ARG A 429 -21.61 -13.01 -1.77
N SER A 430 -22.41 -12.31 -0.96
CA SER A 430 -22.06 -10.98 -0.47
C SER A 430 -20.84 -11.07 0.47
N LEU A 431 -20.91 -11.96 1.47
CA LEU A 431 -19.81 -12.17 2.40
C LEU A 431 -18.55 -12.73 1.72
N ASP A 432 -18.70 -13.66 0.78
CA ASP A 432 -17.60 -14.25 0.03
C ASP A 432 -16.86 -13.18 -0.78
N ALA A 433 -17.57 -12.24 -1.41
CA ALA A 433 -16.98 -11.13 -2.13
C ALA A 433 -16.16 -10.21 -1.21
N GLN A 434 -16.67 -9.88 -0.02
CA GLN A 434 -15.95 -9.07 0.97
C GLN A 434 -14.70 -9.80 1.50
N ILE A 435 -14.80 -11.10 1.79
CA ILE A 435 -13.67 -11.94 2.22
C ILE A 435 -12.60 -12.03 1.12
N GLU A 436 -13.00 -12.27 -0.13
CA GLU A 436 -12.08 -12.32 -1.27
C GLU A 436 -11.43 -10.95 -1.51
N GLY A 437 -12.17 -9.85 -1.32
CA GLY A 437 -11.65 -8.49 -1.36
C GLY A 437 -10.50 -8.27 -0.36
N TYR A 438 -10.66 -8.76 0.87
CA TYR A 438 -9.56 -8.74 1.86
C TYR A 438 -8.34 -9.52 1.37
N PHE A 439 -8.51 -10.77 0.90
CA PHE A 439 -7.37 -11.59 0.47
C PHE A 439 -6.74 -11.15 -0.86
N LEU A 440 -7.44 -10.36 -1.67
CA LEU A 440 -6.84 -9.69 -2.82
C LEU A 440 -5.77 -8.69 -2.39
N LEU A 441 -6.01 -7.98 -1.28
CA LEU A 441 -5.07 -7.04 -0.69
C LEU A 441 -4.04 -7.73 0.21
N HIS A 442 -4.38 -8.89 0.78
CA HIS A 442 -3.56 -9.66 1.72
C HIS A 442 -3.32 -11.12 1.25
N PRO A 443 -2.73 -11.35 0.05
CA PRO A 443 -2.68 -12.69 -0.56
C PRO A 443 -1.88 -13.72 0.26
N LYS A 444 -0.90 -13.26 1.04
CA LYS A 444 -0.09 -14.12 1.94
C LYS A 444 -0.89 -14.70 3.10
N GLU A 445 -2.03 -14.11 3.45
CA GLU A 445 -2.86 -14.56 4.58
C GLU A 445 -3.95 -15.57 4.17
N ARG A 446 -4.05 -15.89 2.87
CA ARG A 446 -5.14 -16.70 2.31
C ARG A 446 -5.25 -18.10 2.94
N TYR A 447 -4.15 -18.65 3.48
CA TYR A 447 -4.16 -19.91 4.23
C TYR A 447 -5.08 -19.89 5.45
N LYS A 448 -5.42 -18.71 6.01
CA LYS A 448 -6.34 -18.58 7.15
C LYS A 448 -7.78 -18.97 6.79
N LEU A 449 -8.15 -19.00 5.50
CA LEU A 449 -9.48 -19.44 5.03
C LEU A 449 -9.82 -20.87 5.45
N ASP A 450 -8.80 -21.73 5.57
CA ASP A 450 -9.01 -23.12 5.99
C ASP A 450 -9.65 -23.21 7.39
N THR A 451 -9.43 -22.19 8.24
CA THR A 451 -9.99 -22.14 9.60
C THR A 451 -11.51 -21.90 9.64
N ILE A 452 -12.12 -21.47 8.53
CA ILE A 452 -13.56 -21.17 8.44
C ILE A 452 -14.32 -22.03 7.41
N ARG A 453 -13.71 -23.11 6.90
CA ARG A 453 -14.29 -23.94 5.84
C ARG A 453 -15.71 -24.48 6.16
N ASN A 454 -15.98 -24.73 7.44
CA ASN A 454 -17.27 -25.23 7.95
C ASN A 454 -17.95 -24.25 8.93
N ALA A 455 -17.54 -22.98 8.94
CA ALA A 455 -18.04 -21.99 9.88
C ALA A 455 -19.47 -21.52 9.53
N THR A 456 -20.24 -21.19 10.57
CA THR A 456 -21.54 -20.51 10.49
C THR A 456 -21.41 -19.10 9.93
N LEU A 457 -22.54 -18.46 9.56
CA LEU A 457 -22.52 -17.08 9.05
C LEU A 457 -21.85 -16.12 10.04
N ASP A 458 -22.28 -16.16 11.31
CA ASP A 458 -21.73 -15.34 12.39
C ASP A 458 -20.23 -15.56 12.56
N GLU A 459 -19.77 -16.81 12.61
CA GLU A 459 -18.34 -17.13 12.73
C GLU A 459 -17.50 -16.61 11.56
N ARG A 460 -18.06 -16.62 10.33
CA ARG A 460 -17.38 -16.07 9.14
C ARG A 460 -17.28 -14.55 9.18
N ILE A 461 -18.33 -13.87 9.64
CA ILE A 461 -18.34 -12.41 9.81
C ILE A 461 -17.35 -12.00 10.90
N LEU A 462 -17.40 -12.64 12.06
CA LEU A 462 -16.47 -12.39 13.17
C LEU A 462 -15.02 -12.70 12.77
N PHE A 463 -14.80 -13.70 11.92
CA PHE A 463 -13.49 -13.97 11.33
C PHE A 463 -13.01 -12.85 10.41
N LEU A 464 -13.85 -12.37 9.47
CA LEU A 464 -13.48 -11.25 8.60
C LEU A 464 -13.16 -10.00 9.44
N THR A 465 -14.01 -9.65 10.41
CA THR A 465 -13.75 -8.52 11.30
C THR A 465 -12.46 -8.71 12.13
N ALA A 466 -12.17 -9.93 12.60
CA ALA A 466 -10.91 -10.21 13.30
C ALA A 466 -9.68 -10.01 12.41
N LEU A 467 -9.75 -10.37 11.13
CA LEU A 467 -8.69 -10.14 10.15
C LEU A 467 -8.46 -8.65 9.89
N GLU A 468 -9.53 -7.90 9.63
CA GLU A 468 -9.47 -6.47 9.34
C GLU A 468 -8.98 -5.65 10.54
N THR A 469 -9.33 -6.06 11.76
CA THR A 469 -8.97 -5.35 12.99
C THR A 469 -7.70 -5.89 13.66
N CYS A 470 -7.23 -7.08 13.25
CA CYS A 470 -6.19 -7.87 13.92
C CYS A 470 -6.51 -8.23 15.38
N GLN A 471 -7.79 -8.21 15.78
CA GLN A 471 -8.24 -8.52 17.15
C GLN A 471 -8.95 -9.87 17.19
N GLU A 472 -8.31 -10.91 17.76
CA GLU A 472 -8.87 -12.26 17.85
C GLU A 472 -10.08 -12.35 18.82
N ARG A 473 -10.33 -11.30 19.61
CA ARG A 473 -11.46 -11.20 20.52
C ARG A 473 -12.83 -11.31 19.85
N TYR A 474 -12.94 -10.90 18.58
CA TYR A 474 -14.16 -11.11 17.79
C TYR A 474 -14.50 -12.60 17.65
N ARG A 475 -13.49 -13.46 17.51
CA ARG A 475 -13.70 -14.91 17.35
C ARG A 475 -13.80 -15.65 18.67
N THR A 476 -13.11 -15.16 19.70
CA THR A 476 -12.90 -15.88 20.96
C THR A 476 -13.82 -15.45 22.08
N GLN A 477 -14.38 -14.24 22.06
CA GLN A 477 -15.12 -13.67 23.18
C GLN A 477 -16.53 -13.16 22.82
N VAL A 478 -16.81 -12.88 21.54
CA VAL A 478 -18.14 -12.44 21.11
C VAL A 478 -19.12 -13.60 21.21
N SER A 479 -20.27 -13.34 21.83
CA SER A 479 -21.35 -14.33 21.93
C SER A 479 -22.08 -14.46 20.60
N SER A 480 -22.22 -15.70 20.11
CA SER A 480 -22.98 -16.05 18.90
C SER A 480 -24.31 -16.73 19.27
N PRO A 481 -25.44 -16.39 18.62
CA PRO A 481 -25.56 -15.38 17.58
C PRO A 481 -25.48 -13.96 18.15
N PHE A 482 -24.78 -13.06 17.46
CA PHE A 482 -24.65 -11.66 17.91
C PHE A 482 -25.79 -10.77 17.38
N VAL A 483 -26.56 -11.27 16.42
CA VAL A 483 -27.87 -10.74 15.99
C VAL A 483 -28.93 -11.79 16.29
N PRO A 484 -29.92 -11.54 17.17
CA PRO A 484 -30.93 -12.54 17.47
C PRO A 484 -31.86 -12.80 16.26
N ASP A 485 -32.48 -13.99 16.23
CA ASP A 485 -33.29 -14.44 15.09
C ASP A 485 -34.46 -13.49 14.77
N ALA A 486 -35.06 -12.86 15.78
CA ALA A 486 -36.16 -11.91 15.61
C ALA A 486 -35.72 -10.66 14.85
N GLU A 487 -34.60 -10.05 15.25
CA GLU A 487 -34.01 -8.90 14.56
C GLU A 487 -33.50 -9.29 13.17
N ARG A 488 -32.95 -10.50 12.99
CA ARG A 488 -32.59 -11.02 11.67
C ARG A 488 -33.81 -11.06 10.74
N GLU A 489 -34.93 -11.60 11.21
CA GLU A 489 -36.18 -11.64 10.42
C GLU A 489 -36.69 -10.24 10.07
N MET A 490 -36.58 -9.28 10.98
CA MET A 490 -36.92 -7.88 10.71
C MET A 490 -36.02 -7.27 9.63
N ILE A 491 -34.70 -7.47 9.71
CA ILE A 491 -33.73 -6.99 8.71
C ILE A 491 -34.05 -7.60 7.34
N CYS A 492 -34.20 -8.92 7.27
CA CYS A 492 -34.47 -9.62 6.02
C CYS A 492 -35.83 -9.24 5.42
N SER A 493 -36.86 -9.07 6.24
CA SER A 493 -38.18 -8.64 5.78
C SER A 493 -38.11 -7.23 5.18
N ARG A 494 -37.43 -6.31 5.87
CA ARG A 494 -37.27 -4.92 5.43
C ARG A 494 -36.51 -4.82 4.12
N LEU A 495 -35.36 -5.49 4.01
CA LEU A 495 -34.61 -5.53 2.75
C LEU A 495 -35.43 -6.19 1.63
N GLY A 496 -36.23 -7.22 1.95
CA GLY A 496 -37.09 -7.93 1.02
C GLY A 496 -38.27 -7.14 0.45
N GLU A 497 -38.59 -5.97 1.01
CA GLU A 497 -39.61 -5.08 0.42
C GLU A 497 -39.14 -4.44 -0.90
N LEU A 498 -37.82 -4.27 -1.05
CA LEU A 498 -37.22 -3.62 -2.20
C LEU A 498 -36.31 -4.55 -3.01
N PHE A 499 -35.57 -5.43 -2.34
CA PHE A 499 -34.54 -6.27 -2.94
C PHE A 499 -34.96 -7.72 -3.07
N SER A 500 -34.28 -8.42 -3.96
CA SER A 500 -34.29 -9.87 -4.11
C SER A 500 -32.94 -10.43 -3.65
N PRO A 501 -32.90 -11.64 -3.04
CA PRO A 501 -31.64 -12.29 -2.68
C PRO A 501 -30.66 -12.50 -3.84
N ASN A 502 -31.09 -12.33 -5.10
CA ASN A 502 -30.30 -12.47 -6.32
C ASN A 502 -29.85 -11.13 -6.95
N ASP A 503 -30.23 -9.96 -6.41
CA ASP A 503 -29.86 -8.65 -6.97
C ASP A 503 -28.32 -8.45 -7.00
N ASP A 504 -27.76 -7.61 -7.87
CA ASP A 504 -26.31 -7.43 -7.93
C ASP A 504 -25.79 -6.70 -6.68
N VAL A 505 -24.86 -7.32 -5.96
CA VAL A 505 -24.32 -6.82 -4.69
C VAL A 505 -22.81 -6.83 -4.67
N GLN A 506 -22.22 -5.99 -3.82
CA GLN A 506 -20.77 -5.86 -3.67
C GLN A 506 -20.07 -5.60 -5.02
N VAL A 507 -20.62 -4.65 -5.79
CA VAL A 507 -20.21 -4.38 -7.17
C VAL A 507 -18.90 -3.57 -7.18
N PRO A 508 -17.79 -4.10 -7.74
CA PRO A 508 -16.51 -3.41 -7.74
C PRO A 508 -16.52 -2.19 -8.65
N CYS A 509 -16.02 -1.08 -8.12
CA CYS A 509 -15.95 0.19 -8.83
C CYS A 509 -14.64 0.93 -8.51
N LYS A 510 -14.28 1.88 -9.38
CA LYS A 510 -13.09 2.71 -9.19
C LYS A 510 -13.24 4.09 -9.83
N ILE A 511 -12.55 5.07 -9.27
CA ILE A 511 -12.34 6.41 -9.83
C ILE A 511 -10.83 6.63 -9.93
N ASP A 512 -10.32 6.87 -11.14
CA ASP A 512 -8.89 7.13 -11.35
C ASP A 512 -8.64 8.65 -11.41
N PHE A 513 -7.57 9.11 -10.74
CA PHE A 513 -7.16 10.51 -10.64
C PHE A 513 -5.78 10.71 -11.27
N ALA A 514 -5.61 11.84 -11.96
CA ALA A 514 -4.31 12.34 -12.42
C ALA A 514 -3.99 13.70 -11.77
N GLU A 515 -2.71 14.05 -11.70
CA GLU A 515 -2.26 15.35 -11.14
C GLU A 515 -2.45 16.51 -12.12
N ILE A 516 -2.47 16.22 -13.41
CA ILE A 516 -2.63 17.18 -14.49
C ILE A 516 -3.57 16.63 -15.55
N GLU A 517 -4.18 17.51 -16.33
CA GLU A 517 -5.04 17.16 -17.45
C GLU A 517 -4.30 16.28 -18.47
N ASN A 518 -4.91 15.15 -18.86
CA ASN A 518 -4.28 14.14 -19.71
C ASN A 518 -2.94 13.59 -19.18
N GLY A 519 -2.70 13.69 -17.86
CA GLY A 519 -1.52 13.14 -17.21
C GLY A 519 -1.54 11.61 -17.10
N LEU A 520 -0.50 11.05 -16.50
CA LEU A 520 -0.52 9.66 -16.05
C LEU A 520 -1.44 9.54 -14.82
N LYS A 521 -2.04 8.36 -14.63
CA LYS A 521 -2.74 8.02 -13.39
C LYS A 521 -1.79 8.20 -12.21
N SER A 522 -2.19 9.03 -11.25
CA SER A 522 -1.48 9.26 -9.97
C SER A 522 -1.96 8.24 -8.93
N PHE A 523 -3.28 8.17 -8.68
CA PHE A 523 -3.87 7.18 -7.76
C PHE A 523 -5.33 6.84 -8.16
N SER A 524 -5.90 5.83 -7.50
CA SER A 524 -7.29 5.40 -7.67
C SER A 524 -8.04 5.39 -6.35
N ALA A 525 -9.30 5.83 -6.35
CA ALA A 525 -10.26 5.48 -5.30
C ALA A 525 -11.01 4.21 -5.71
N ILE A 526 -11.04 3.18 -4.87
CA ILE A 526 -11.58 1.85 -5.16
C ILE A 526 -12.65 1.51 -4.10
N GLY A 527 -13.72 0.83 -4.50
CA GLY A 527 -14.67 0.30 -3.52
C GLY A 527 -15.66 -0.71 -4.09
N LEU A 528 -16.53 -1.20 -3.21
CA LEU A 528 -17.58 -2.16 -3.50
C LEU A 528 -18.92 -1.50 -3.17
N ALA A 529 -19.75 -1.24 -4.17
CA ALA A 529 -21.09 -0.70 -3.95
C ALA A 529 -22.01 -1.81 -3.42
N ASP A 530 -22.77 -1.54 -2.36
CA ASP A 530 -23.51 -2.57 -1.64
C ASP A 530 -24.55 -3.28 -2.53
N VAL A 531 -25.40 -2.52 -3.22
CA VAL A 531 -26.38 -3.05 -4.19
C VAL A 531 -26.50 -2.14 -5.40
N VAL A 532 -26.57 -2.73 -6.61
CA VAL A 532 -26.86 -2.01 -7.85
C VAL A 532 -28.10 -2.64 -8.49
N LYS A 533 -29.16 -1.84 -8.65
CA LYS A 533 -30.44 -2.32 -9.18
C LYS A 533 -31.15 -1.22 -9.95
N ASP A 534 -31.70 -1.56 -11.12
CA ASP A 534 -32.51 -0.65 -11.94
C ASP A 534 -31.81 0.70 -12.18
N ASN A 535 -30.52 0.66 -12.54
CA ASN A 535 -29.67 1.83 -12.73
C ASN A 535 -29.67 2.79 -11.51
N THR A 536 -29.70 2.21 -10.31
CA THR A 536 -29.63 2.92 -9.03
C THR A 536 -28.61 2.23 -8.14
N VAL A 537 -27.72 3.02 -7.52
CA VAL A 537 -26.83 2.54 -6.46
C VAL A 537 -27.55 2.64 -5.13
N TYR A 538 -27.58 1.57 -4.35
CA TYR A 538 -28.05 1.59 -2.97
C TYR A 538 -26.88 1.37 -2.02
N GLU A 539 -26.67 2.32 -1.11
CA GLU A 539 -25.71 2.23 -0.01
C GLU A 539 -26.47 1.93 1.28
N LEU A 540 -26.14 0.82 1.94
CA LEU A 540 -26.83 0.33 3.12
C LEU A 540 -26.02 0.65 4.38
N LYS A 541 -26.66 1.32 5.34
CA LYS A 541 -26.07 1.57 6.67
C LYS A 541 -26.94 0.96 7.76
N PHE A 542 -26.30 0.55 8.84
CA PHE A 542 -26.97 0.18 10.08
C PHE A 542 -26.38 1.01 11.23
N VAL A 543 -26.76 2.29 11.28
CA VAL A 543 -26.14 3.28 12.17
C VAL A 543 -27.22 4.03 12.96
N SER A 544 -26.84 4.69 14.06
CA SER A 544 -27.78 5.53 14.80
C SER A 544 -28.18 6.81 14.05
N GLU A 545 -27.29 7.31 13.19
CA GLU A 545 -27.48 8.53 12.43
C GLU A 545 -26.59 8.49 11.18
N LEU A 546 -27.09 8.98 10.05
CA LEU A 546 -26.32 9.11 8.82
C LEU A 546 -25.44 10.37 8.88
N THR A 547 -24.21 10.30 8.38
CA THR A 547 -23.29 11.45 8.29
C THR A 547 -23.09 11.86 6.84
N HIS A 548 -22.64 13.09 6.59
CA HIS A 548 -22.39 13.60 5.22
C HIS A 548 -21.37 12.72 4.46
N GLU A 549 -20.40 12.13 5.15
CA GLU A 549 -19.46 11.18 4.57
C GLU A 549 -20.15 9.93 4.00
N HIS A 550 -21.26 9.46 4.59
CA HIS A 550 -22.06 8.37 4.01
C HIS A 550 -22.74 8.78 2.69
N PHE A 551 -23.24 10.02 2.60
CA PHE A 551 -23.82 10.54 1.35
C PHE A 551 -22.76 10.66 0.27
N LEU A 552 -21.58 11.16 0.63
CA LEU A 552 -20.44 11.27 -0.28
C LEU A 552 -19.90 9.92 -0.74
N GLN A 553 -19.91 8.90 0.13
CA GLN A 553 -19.58 7.53 -0.24
C GLN A 553 -20.54 7.01 -1.33
N CYS A 554 -21.86 7.12 -1.10
CA CYS A 554 -22.87 6.72 -2.08
C CYS A 554 -22.72 7.48 -3.41
N ALA A 555 -22.55 8.81 -3.36
CA ALA A 555 -22.33 9.64 -4.53
C ALA A 555 -21.04 9.27 -5.29
N SER A 556 -19.99 8.86 -4.58
CA SER A 556 -18.75 8.41 -5.21
C SER A 556 -18.94 7.07 -5.94
N TYR A 557 -19.72 6.14 -5.39
CA TYR A 557 -20.11 4.91 -6.08
C TYR A 557 -20.93 5.18 -7.33
N MET A 558 -21.88 6.12 -7.28
CA MET A 558 -22.64 6.56 -8.45
C MET A 558 -21.72 7.03 -9.57
N VAL A 559 -20.73 7.87 -9.26
CA VAL A 559 -19.76 8.35 -10.26
C VAL A 559 -18.88 7.21 -10.78
N ALA A 560 -18.36 6.36 -9.89
CA ALA A 560 -17.47 5.25 -10.23
C ALA A 560 -18.13 4.21 -11.14
N LEU A 561 -19.46 4.03 -11.03
CA LEU A 561 -20.27 3.11 -11.84
C LEU A 561 -20.95 3.79 -13.03
N ASN A 562 -20.79 5.11 -13.19
CA ASN A 562 -21.51 5.93 -14.17
C ASN A 562 -23.04 5.79 -14.10
N ILE A 563 -23.57 5.85 -12.87
CA ILE A 563 -25.01 5.78 -12.55
C ILE A 563 -25.46 7.15 -12.01
N ASP A 564 -26.62 7.63 -12.45
CA ASP A 564 -27.10 8.99 -12.12
C ASP A 564 -27.90 9.08 -10.81
N LYS A 565 -28.40 7.94 -10.32
CA LYS A 565 -29.26 7.87 -9.13
C LYS A 565 -28.63 7.03 -8.03
N GLY A 566 -28.60 7.57 -6.83
CA GLY A 566 -28.21 6.85 -5.61
C GLY A 566 -29.31 6.88 -4.57
N VAL A 567 -29.30 5.90 -3.68
CA VAL A 567 -30.14 5.85 -2.49
C VAL A 567 -29.27 5.44 -1.30
N LEU A 568 -29.15 6.33 -0.32
CA LEU A 568 -28.55 6.01 0.97
C LEU A 568 -29.66 5.57 1.92
N TRP A 569 -29.55 4.38 2.48
CA TRP A 569 -30.60 3.79 3.32
C TRP A 569 -30.04 3.30 4.66
N ASN A 570 -30.52 3.89 5.76
CA ASN A 570 -30.29 3.37 7.09
C ASN A 570 -31.35 2.31 7.42
N THR A 571 -30.99 1.03 7.31
CA THR A 571 -31.92 -0.08 7.52
C THR A 571 -32.34 -0.23 8.98
N ARG A 572 -31.63 0.40 9.92
CA ARG A 572 -31.94 0.40 11.36
C ARG A 572 -33.28 1.09 11.66
N ASP A 573 -33.45 2.32 11.20
CA ASP A 573 -34.64 3.17 11.46
C ASP A 573 -35.45 3.45 10.19
N ASN A 574 -35.05 2.85 9.07
CA ASN A 574 -35.66 2.95 7.76
C ASN A 574 -35.58 4.35 7.12
N THR A 575 -34.74 5.25 7.66
CA THR A 575 -34.48 6.55 7.03
C THR A 575 -33.73 6.37 5.72
N ALA A 576 -34.23 6.99 4.66
CA ALA A 576 -33.67 6.85 3.32
C ALA A 576 -33.65 8.18 2.57
N PHE A 577 -32.63 8.37 1.75
CA PHE A 577 -32.44 9.57 0.96
C PHE A 577 -32.09 9.21 -0.48
N GLN A 578 -32.78 9.81 -1.43
CA GLN A 578 -32.36 9.80 -2.82
C GLN A 578 -31.28 10.87 -3.03
N ILE A 579 -30.23 10.50 -3.76
CA ILE A 579 -29.10 11.36 -4.09
C ILE A 579 -28.98 11.46 -5.60
N THR A 580 -28.83 12.67 -6.10
CA THR A 580 -28.43 12.97 -7.48
C THR A 580 -27.27 13.96 -7.49
N ILE A 581 -26.46 13.94 -8.56
CA ILE A 581 -25.30 14.82 -8.71
C ILE A 581 -25.55 15.73 -9.93
N PRO A 582 -26.11 16.94 -9.75
CA PRO A 582 -26.48 17.81 -10.86
C PRO A 582 -25.31 18.19 -11.76
N ASP A 583 -24.13 18.40 -11.17
CA ASP A 583 -22.88 18.70 -11.87
C ASP A 583 -21.79 17.74 -11.40
N LYS A 584 -21.61 16.63 -12.15
CA LYS A 584 -20.59 15.61 -11.87
C LYS A 584 -19.18 16.17 -11.93
N THR A 585 -18.91 17.16 -12.76
CA THR A 585 -17.58 17.76 -12.91
C THR A 585 -17.25 18.62 -11.69
N ALA A 586 -18.17 19.50 -11.28
CA ALA A 586 -18.00 20.29 -10.06
C ALA A 586 -17.84 19.38 -8.83
N PHE A 587 -18.66 18.33 -8.72
CA PHE A 587 -18.56 17.34 -7.65
C PHE A 587 -17.19 16.66 -7.64
N LEU A 588 -16.75 16.11 -8.78
CA LEU A 588 -15.44 15.46 -8.88
C LEU A 588 -14.28 16.42 -8.58
N ASN A 589 -14.38 17.70 -8.98
CA ASN A 589 -13.38 18.71 -8.63
C ASN A 589 -13.30 18.93 -7.12
N ALA A 590 -14.46 19.05 -6.45
CA ALA A 590 -14.52 19.16 -5.00
C ALA A 590 -13.97 17.90 -4.32
N VAL A 591 -14.32 16.70 -4.81
CA VAL A 591 -13.81 15.43 -4.30
C VAL A 591 -12.30 15.36 -4.45
N ALA A 592 -11.74 15.67 -5.63
CA ALA A 592 -10.30 15.67 -5.87
C ALA A 592 -9.57 16.61 -4.88
N LYS A 593 -10.08 17.83 -4.71
CA LYS A 593 -9.54 18.78 -3.73
C LYS A 593 -9.63 18.23 -2.30
N ALA A 594 -10.78 17.73 -1.87
CA ALA A 594 -11.02 17.25 -0.52
C ALA A 594 -10.14 16.03 -0.18
N VAL A 595 -10.18 14.99 -1.02
CA VAL A 595 -9.45 13.74 -0.76
C VAL A 595 -7.94 13.92 -0.89
N THR A 596 -7.46 14.93 -1.63
CA THR A 596 -6.04 15.30 -1.76
C THR A 596 -5.60 16.47 -0.87
N LYS A 597 -6.47 17.01 -0.01
CA LYS A 597 -6.19 18.20 0.82
C LYS A 597 -5.62 19.37 0.00
N GLY A 598 -6.14 19.54 -1.22
CA GLY A 598 -5.76 20.61 -2.14
C GLY A 598 -4.52 20.35 -2.99
N ALA A 599 -3.81 19.22 -2.81
CA ALA A 599 -2.66 18.89 -3.66
C ALA A 599 -3.05 18.74 -5.14
N ILE A 600 -4.23 18.18 -5.41
CA ILE A 600 -4.87 18.19 -6.72
C ILE A 600 -6.10 19.11 -6.63
N PRO A 601 -6.09 20.29 -7.26
CA PRO A 601 -7.13 21.30 -7.06
C PRO A 601 -8.46 21.00 -7.78
N ALA A 602 -8.44 20.08 -8.75
CA ALA A 602 -9.59 19.72 -9.58
C ALA A 602 -9.42 18.28 -10.11
N TYR A 603 -10.51 17.67 -10.59
CA TYR A 603 -10.45 16.35 -11.15
C TYR A 603 -9.85 16.36 -12.56
N TYR A 604 -8.76 15.62 -12.73
CA TYR A 604 -8.16 15.38 -14.04
C TYR A 604 -8.30 13.90 -14.39
N GLN A 605 -8.98 13.64 -15.50
CA GLN A 605 -9.10 12.30 -16.04
C GLN A 605 -7.72 11.83 -16.56
N PRO A 606 -7.21 10.65 -16.15
CA PRO A 606 -5.95 10.13 -16.66
C PRO A 606 -5.99 9.89 -18.15
N SER A 607 -4.85 10.04 -18.83
CA SER A 607 -4.71 9.74 -20.26
C SER A 607 -5.13 8.31 -20.59
N LEU A 608 -5.74 8.12 -21.77
CA LEU A 608 -6.10 6.81 -22.32
C LEU A 608 -4.94 5.81 -22.29
N LEU A 609 -3.70 6.25 -22.53
CA LEU A 609 -2.49 5.40 -22.49
C LEU A 609 -2.18 4.86 -21.08
N SER A 610 -2.51 5.60 -20.02
CA SER A 610 -2.31 5.19 -18.63
C SER A 610 -3.41 4.25 -18.13
N GLN A 611 -4.64 4.42 -18.62
CA GLN A 611 -5.80 3.56 -18.29
C GLN A 611 -5.68 2.16 -18.93
N LEU A 612 -4.91 2.02 -20.01
CA LEU A 612 -4.73 0.77 -20.76
C LEU A 612 -3.65 -0.17 -20.18
N LYS A 613 -2.88 0.24 -19.16
CA LYS A 613 -1.87 -0.61 -18.50
C LYS A 613 -2.44 -1.56 -17.44
N GLU A 614 -3.70 -1.42 -17.05
CA GLU A 614 -4.31 -2.19 -15.96
C GLU A 614 -5.70 -2.73 -16.34
N ARG A 615 -5.72 -3.93 -16.92
CA ARG A 615 -6.71 -5.02 -16.73
C ARG A 615 -6.53 -6.07 -17.85
N PRO A 616 -6.05 -7.28 -17.58
CA PRO A 616 -6.38 -8.43 -18.42
C PRO A 616 -7.76 -8.96 -18.01
N SER A 617 -8.71 -8.98 -18.95
CA SER A 617 -9.93 -9.79 -18.82
C SER A 617 -9.53 -11.27 -18.69
N ASN A 618 -9.86 -11.91 -17.56
CA ASN A 618 -9.63 -13.35 -17.35
C ASN A 618 -10.81 -14.20 -17.89
N THR A 619 -11.85 -13.60 -18.46
CA THR A 619 -13.02 -14.31 -18.97
C THR A 619 -12.99 -14.52 -20.48
N VAL A 620 -12.23 -13.70 -21.22
CA VAL A 620 -12.13 -13.76 -22.69
C VAL A 620 -10.66 -13.69 -23.11
N PHE A 621 -10.27 -14.47 -24.11
CA PHE A 621 -8.97 -14.36 -24.78
C PHE A 621 -9.14 -14.24 -26.31
N ALA A 622 -8.12 -13.77 -27.01
CA ALA A 622 -8.12 -13.67 -28.47
C ALA A 622 -7.09 -14.64 -29.07
N VAL A 623 -7.42 -15.27 -30.20
CA VAL A 623 -6.50 -16.04 -31.04
C VAL A 623 -6.36 -15.30 -32.37
N ILE A 624 -5.13 -15.05 -32.80
CA ILE A 624 -4.81 -14.30 -34.02
C ILE A 624 -3.80 -15.08 -34.84
N ASP A 625 -4.03 -15.16 -36.14
CA ASP A 625 -3.08 -15.67 -37.12
C ASP A 625 -2.93 -14.68 -38.29
N THR A 626 -1.80 -14.75 -38.99
CA THR A 626 -1.50 -13.90 -40.14
C THR A 626 -0.91 -14.66 -41.31
N GLU A 627 -1.34 -14.28 -42.52
CA GLU A 627 -0.77 -14.78 -43.78
C GLU A 627 0.00 -13.68 -44.51
N THR A 628 1.17 -14.01 -45.05
CA THR A 628 2.08 -13.05 -45.70
C THR A 628 2.25 -13.28 -47.20
N ASN A 629 2.55 -12.20 -47.91
CA ASN A 629 2.90 -12.23 -49.33
C ASN A 629 4.39 -12.59 -49.54
N PHE A 630 4.84 -12.71 -50.80
CA PHE A 630 6.25 -13.04 -51.10
C PHE A 630 7.28 -11.97 -50.67
N GLN A 631 6.82 -10.80 -50.22
CA GLN A 631 7.63 -9.70 -49.70
C GLN A 631 7.60 -9.62 -48.16
N ASP A 632 7.07 -10.64 -47.49
CA ASP A 632 6.96 -10.70 -46.03
C ASP A 632 6.01 -9.63 -45.44
N GLN A 633 5.07 -9.13 -46.26
CA GLN A 633 4.01 -8.21 -45.81
C GLN A 633 2.72 -9.00 -45.55
N VAL A 634 1.99 -8.64 -44.49
CA VAL A 634 0.71 -9.28 -44.15
C VAL A 634 -0.31 -9.00 -45.25
N MET A 635 -0.91 -10.05 -45.80
CA MET A 635 -1.98 -9.98 -46.80
C MET A 635 -3.36 -10.32 -46.22
N SER A 636 -3.44 -11.06 -45.11
CA SER A 636 -4.69 -11.24 -44.36
C SER A 636 -4.46 -11.49 -42.87
N ILE A 637 -5.46 -11.15 -42.05
CA ILE A 637 -5.46 -11.30 -40.59
C ILE A 637 -6.76 -11.98 -40.16
N GLY A 638 -6.64 -13.05 -39.37
CA GLY A 638 -7.78 -13.68 -38.70
C GLY A 638 -7.76 -13.38 -37.20
N ILE A 639 -8.91 -13.08 -36.61
CA ILE A 639 -9.06 -12.93 -35.17
C ILE A 639 -10.30 -13.68 -34.67
N VAL A 640 -10.14 -14.42 -33.58
CA VAL A 640 -11.21 -15.11 -32.87
C VAL A 640 -11.13 -14.74 -31.39
N LEU A 641 -12.17 -14.13 -30.82
CA LEU A 641 -12.30 -14.05 -29.36
C LEU A 641 -13.07 -15.25 -28.85
N ALA A 642 -12.59 -15.85 -27.76
CA ALA A 642 -13.16 -17.05 -27.17
C ALA A 642 -13.26 -16.95 -25.65
N ASP A 643 -14.22 -17.69 -25.09
CA ASP A 643 -14.41 -17.80 -23.65
C ASP A 643 -13.29 -18.62 -23.00
N ALA A 644 -12.68 -18.09 -21.94
CA ALA A 644 -11.50 -18.66 -21.30
C ALA A 644 -11.71 -20.03 -20.64
N HIS A 645 -12.97 -20.41 -20.34
CA HIS A 645 -13.30 -21.66 -19.65
C HIS A 645 -13.75 -22.75 -20.64
N THR A 646 -14.55 -22.36 -21.62
CA THR A 646 -15.21 -23.28 -22.57
C THR A 646 -14.47 -23.38 -23.91
N PHE A 647 -13.58 -22.45 -24.21
CA PHE A 647 -12.88 -22.30 -25.50
C PHE A 647 -13.85 -22.20 -26.69
N GLN A 648 -15.08 -21.76 -26.44
CA GLN A 648 -16.05 -21.52 -27.50
C GLN A 648 -15.81 -20.14 -28.14
N PRO A 649 -15.83 -20.03 -29.47
CA PRO A 649 -15.78 -18.74 -30.16
C PRO A 649 -16.95 -17.86 -29.74
N ILE A 650 -16.66 -16.61 -29.37
CA ILE A 650 -17.63 -15.55 -29.06
C ILE A 650 -17.82 -14.69 -30.30
N VAL A 651 -16.72 -14.26 -30.92
CA VAL A 651 -16.73 -13.44 -32.13
C VAL A 651 -15.54 -13.81 -33.01
N SER A 652 -15.74 -13.76 -34.32
CA SER A 652 -14.72 -14.05 -35.33
C SER A 652 -14.76 -12.98 -36.40
N GLN A 653 -13.59 -12.52 -36.84
CA GLN A 653 -13.49 -11.55 -37.91
C GLN A 653 -12.28 -11.83 -38.79
N TYR A 654 -12.44 -11.61 -40.09
CA TYR A 654 -11.39 -11.84 -41.07
C TYR A 654 -11.14 -10.59 -41.90
N TYR A 655 -9.87 -10.25 -42.09
CA TYR A 655 -9.45 -9.07 -42.82
C TYR A 655 -8.55 -9.46 -43.99
N ILE A 656 -8.88 -8.97 -45.18
CA ILE A 656 -8.02 -9.07 -46.37
C ILE A 656 -7.48 -7.68 -46.67
N LEU A 657 -6.16 -7.57 -46.85
CA LEU A 657 -5.47 -6.32 -47.16
C LEU A 657 -5.22 -6.26 -48.68
N PRO A 658 -6.02 -5.52 -49.48
CA PRO A 658 -6.04 -5.70 -50.93
C PRO A 658 -4.75 -5.30 -51.63
N GLU A 659 -4.02 -4.31 -51.10
CA GLU A 659 -2.76 -3.83 -51.68
C GLU A 659 -1.67 -4.90 -51.54
N GLU A 660 -1.51 -5.45 -50.34
CA GLU A 660 -0.55 -6.50 -50.03
C GLU A 660 -0.94 -7.85 -50.63
N ALA A 661 -2.24 -8.16 -50.69
CA ALA A 661 -2.77 -9.37 -51.35
C ALA A 661 -2.56 -9.37 -52.87
N ALA A 662 -2.49 -8.20 -53.51
CA ALA A 662 -2.22 -8.08 -54.94
C ALA A 662 -0.80 -8.52 -55.33
N VAL A 663 0.17 -8.40 -54.41
CA VAL A 663 1.56 -8.87 -54.58
C VAL A 663 1.62 -10.40 -54.67
N ARG A 664 0.60 -11.09 -54.13
CA ARG A 664 0.48 -12.54 -53.97
C ARG A 664 1.52 -13.15 -53.04
N GLY A 665 1.14 -14.26 -52.43
CA GLY A 665 1.93 -15.09 -51.53
C GLY A 665 1.71 -16.56 -51.82
N MET A 666 2.34 -17.42 -51.01
CA MET A 666 2.25 -18.87 -51.15
C MET A 666 0.80 -19.36 -51.08
N TYR A 667 -0.05 -18.69 -50.29
CA TYR A 667 -1.41 -19.11 -49.99
C TYR A 667 -2.50 -18.14 -50.49
N SER A 668 -2.21 -17.31 -51.50
CA SER A 668 -3.21 -16.36 -52.03
C SER A 668 -4.50 -16.99 -52.55
N ALA A 669 -4.48 -18.27 -52.92
CA ALA A 669 -5.67 -19.00 -53.34
C ALA A 669 -6.64 -19.28 -52.18
N ALA A 670 -6.16 -19.26 -50.93
CA ALA A 670 -6.93 -19.54 -49.72
C ALA A 670 -7.59 -18.31 -49.10
N LEU A 671 -7.29 -17.09 -49.60
CA LEU A 671 -7.83 -15.83 -49.05
C LEU A 671 -9.36 -15.76 -49.06
N ASN A 672 -10.03 -16.38 -50.03
CA ASN A 672 -11.49 -16.28 -50.17
C ASN A 672 -12.24 -17.51 -49.62
N LEU A 673 -11.63 -18.27 -48.70
CA LEU A 673 -12.25 -19.45 -48.10
C LEU A 673 -13.17 -19.13 -46.91
N ALA A 674 -12.96 -17.99 -46.25
CA ALA A 674 -13.82 -17.53 -45.15
C ALA A 674 -15.15 -16.94 -45.67
N ASP A 675 -16.18 -16.95 -44.81
CA ASP A 675 -17.51 -16.42 -45.15
C ASP A 675 -17.45 -14.93 -45.52
N ALA A 676 -18.16 -14.53 -46.58
CA ALA A 676 -18.21 -13.15 -47.04
C ALA A 676 -18.82 -12.19 -46.01
N GLU A 677 -19.69 -12.66 -45.11
CA GLU A 677 -20.31 -11.81 -44.08
C GLU A 677 -19.34 -11.41 -42.95
N ILE A 678 -18.33 -12.22 -42.67
CA ILE A 678 -17.31 -11.96 -41.63
C ILE A 678 -15.99 -11.45 -42.20
N THR A 679 -15.88 -11.39 -43.53
CA THR A 679 -14.70 -10.95 -44.27
C THR A 679 -14.79 -9.46 -44.61
N LYS A 680 -13.78 -8.69 -44.20
CA LYS A 680 -13.67 -7.27 -44.52
C LYS A 680 -12.41 -7.01 -45.35
N CYS A 681 -12.58 -6.39 -46.51
CA CYS A 681 -11.48 -5.90 -47.34
C CYS A 681 -11.19 -4.44 -47.01
N CYS A 682 -10.06 -4.15 -46.37
CA CYS A 682 -9.66 -2.79 -46.01
C CYS A 682 -8.14 -2.62 -45.97
N ASN A 683 -7.65 -1.39 -45.83
CA ASN A 683 -6.21 -1.15 -45.68
C ASN A 683 -5.74 -1.55 -44.28
N ARG A 684 -4.43 -1.77 -44.12
CA ARG A 684 -3.81 -2.23 -42.86
C ARG A 684 -4.14 -1.36 -41.66
N ARG A 685 -4.16 -0.03 -41.84
CA ARG A 685 -4.45 0.93 -40.76
C ARG A 685 -5.89 0.78 -40.25
N GLU A 686 -6.84 0.59 -41.16
CA GLU A 686 -8.24 0.37 -40.80
C GLU A 686 -8.43 -0.98 -40.10
N ALA A 687 -7.86 -2.07 -40.66
CA ALA A 687 -7.93 -3.40 -40.05
C ALA A 687 -7.39 -3.42 -38.62
N THR A 688 -6.20 -2.85 -38.40
CA THR A 688 -5.58 -2.78 -37.07
C THR A 688 -6.35 -1.89 -36.09
N GLN A 689 -6.93 -0.78 -36.55
CA GLN A 689 -7.80 0.06 -35.72
C GLN A 689 -9.05 -0.69 -35.24
N GLU A 690 -9.69 -1.46 -36.13
CA GLU A 690 -10.87 -2.25 -35.79
C GLU A 690 -10.54 -3.43 -34.88
N ILE A 691 -9.43 -4.13 -35.12
CA ILE A 691 -8.92 -5.19 -34.22
C ILE A 691 -8.67 -4.61 -32.82
N VAL A 692 -8.03 -3.44 -32.72
CA VAL A 692 -7.82 -2.78 -31.42
C VAL A 692 -9.14 -2.38 -30.77
N ALA A 693 -10.11 -1.88 -31.52
CA ALA A 693 -11.44 -1.55 -31.00
C ALA A 693 -12.18 -2.80 -30.49
N LEU A 694 -12.09 -3.91 -31.22
CA LEU A 694 -12.66 -5.20 -30.86
C LEU A 694 -12.02 -5.75 -29.58
N LEU A 695 -10.69 -5.74 -29.48
CA LEU A 695 -9.98 -6.15 -28.26
C LEU A 695 -10.32 -5.25 -27.06
N ARG A 696 -10.55 -3.95 -27.27
CA ARG A 696 -11.01 -3.03 -26.21
C ARG A 696 -12.41 -3.36 -25.72
N GLN A 697 -13.34 -3.69 -26.62
CA GLN A 697 -14.72 -4.04 -26.28
C GLN A 697 -14.78 -5.21 -25.29
N TYR A 698 -13.83 -6.14 -25.37
CA TYR A 698 -13.77 -7.34 -24.53
C TYR A 698 -12.72 -7.27 -23.41
N GLY A 699 -12.33 -6.07 -22.99
CA GLY A 699 -11.51 -5.86 -21.79
C GLY A 699 -10.03 -6.23 -21.96
N LEU A 700 -9.45 -5.94 -23.13
CA LEU A 700 -8.03 -6.15 -23.47
C LEU A 700 -7.57 -7.60 -23.20
N PRO A 701 -8.18 -8.58 -23.88
CA PRO A 701 -7.83 -9.98 -23.71
C PRO A 701 -6.35 -10.23 -24.07
N ARG A 702 -5.77 -11.30 -23.50
CA ARG A 702 -4.48 -11.82 -23.98
C ARG A 702 -4.63 -12.32 -25.41
N ILE A 703 -3.60 -12.15 -26.23
CA ILE A 703 -3.55 -12.60 -27.62
C ILE A 703 -2.75 -13.89 -27.68
N PHE A 704 -3.30 -14.91 -28.33
CA PHE A 704 -2.68 -16.21 -28.55
C PHE A 704 -2.43 -16.38 -30.04
N ALA A 705 -1.32 -17.03 -30.36
CA ALA A 705 -1.03 -17.51 -31.72
C ALA A 705 -0.16 -18.77 -31.63
N TYR A 706 -0.18 -19.63 -32.65
CA TYR A 706 0.63 -20.85 -32.63
C TYR A 706 2.11 -20.53 -32.55
N ASN A 707 2.56 -19.52 -33.30
CA ASN A 707 3.89 -18.96 -33.18
C ASN A 707 3.82 -17.46 -32.87
N ALA A 708 3.42 -17.11 -31.65
CA ALA A 708 3.24 -15.73 -31.21
C ALA A 708 4.42 -14.78 -31.49
N SER A 709 5.65 -15.26 -31.62
CA SER A 709 6.77 -14.40 -32.03
C SER A 709 6.69 -13.98 -33.50
N PHE A 710 6.20 -14.85 -34.38
CA PHE A 710 6.01 -14.56 -35.80
C PHE A 710 4.89 -13.53 -35.99
N ASP A 711 3.67 -13.83 -35.51
CA ASP A 711 2.51 -12.96 -35.72
C ASP A 711 2.66 -11.60 -35.05
N LYS A 712 3.26 -11.55 -33.86
CA LYS A 712 3.57 -10.28 -33.18
C LYS A 712 4.52 -9.40 -33.98
N ASN A 713 5.52 -9.98 -34.64
CA ASN A 713 6.46 -9.21 -35.47
C ASN A 713 5.77 -8.69 -36.74
N HIS A 714 4.80 -9.43 -37.26
CA HIS A 714 4.01 -9.05 -38.43
C HIS A 714 2.83 -8.12 -38.11
N LEU A 715 2.44 -7.99 -36.83
CA LEU A 715 1.42 -7.07 -36.30
C LEU A 715 2.00 -6.21 -35.17
N TYR A 716 3.05 -5.44 -35.49
CA TYR A 716 3.73 -4.58 -34.51
C TYR A 716 2.79 -3.55 -33.85
N GLU A 717 1.69 -3.19 -34.52
CA GLU A 717 0.63 -2.32 -33.98
C GLU A 717 -0.03 -2.91 -32.73
N LEU A 718 0.00 -4.23 -32.56
CA LEU A 718 -0.53 -4.97 -31.42
C LEU A 718 0.56 -5.41 -30.43
N ALA A 719 1.81 -4.94 -30.59
CA ALA A 719 2.94 -5.40 -29.80
C ALA A 719 2.83 -5.09 -28.29
N SER A 720 2.03 -4.08 -27.93
CA SER A 720 1.75 -3.68 -26.54
C SER A 720 0.79 -4.61 -25.78
N PHE A 721 0.10 -5.51 -26.49
CA PHE A 721 -0.76 -6.52 -25.87
C PHE A 721 0.08 -7.69 -25.32
N THR A 722 -0.50 -8.48 -24.41
CA THR A 722 0.14 -9.69 -23.88
C THR A 722 -0.04 -10.84 -24.87
N TRP A 723 1.06 -11.26 -25.52
CA TRP A 723 1.08 -12.37 -26.48
C TRP A 723 1.50 -13.69 -25.82
N CYS A 724 0.78 -14.77 -26.09
CA CYS A 724 0.98 -16.12 -25.56
C CYS A 724 1.19 -17.14 -26.70
N ASP A 725 2.13 -18.07 -26.52
CA ASP A 725 2.61 -18.99 -27.57
C ASP A 725 1.96 -20.37 -27.39
N ILE A 726 1.08 -20.78 -28.32
CA ILE A 726 0.38 -22.08 -28.23
C ILE A 726 1.35 -23.24 -28.52
N MET A 727 2.35 -23.05 -29.40
CA MET A 727 3.34 -24.08 -29.74
C MET A 727 4.11 -24.57 -28.50
N TRP A 728 4.28 -23.73 -27.47
CA TRP A 728 4.88 -24.13 -26.20
C TRP A 728 4.16 -25.32 -25.54
N MET A 729 2.83 -25.32 -25.49
CA MET A 729 2.06 -26.41 -24.88
C MET A 729 1.79 -27.54 -25.87
N SER A 730 1.73 -27.24 -27.18
CA SER A 730 1.37 -28.23 -28.19
C SER A 730 2.55 -29.10 -28.65
N ALA A 731 3.78 -28.58 -28.70
CA ALA A 731 4.92 -29.27 -29.28
C ALA A 731 5.77 -30.06 -28.29
N TYR A 732 5.48 -29.95 -26.99
CA TYR A 732 6.27 -30.55 -25.91
C TYR A 732 5.54 -31.76 -25.30
N LYS A 733 6.20 -32.92 -25.28
CA LYS A 733 5.61 -34.20 -24.85
C LYS A 733 5.04 -34.16 -23.44
N GLN A 734 5.67 -33.44 -22.51
CA GLN A 734 5.17 -33.30 -21.15
C GLN A 734 3.84 -32.53 -21.04
N PHE A 735 3.46 -31.76 -22.06
CA PHE A 735 2.26 -30.93 -22.08
C PHE A 735 1.23 -31.40 -23.13
N ASN A 736 1.63 -32.19 -24.12
CA ASN A 736 0.72 -32.74 -25.12
C ASN A 736 0.76 -34.28 -25.11
N PRO A 737 -0.18 -34.93 -24.40
CA PRO A 737 -0.27 -36.39 -24.31
C PRO A 737 -0.57 -37.09 -25.64
N SER A 738 -0.99 -36.36 -26.68
CA SER A 738 -1.21 -36.95 -28.01
C SER A 738 0.09 -37.28 -28.76
N ILE A 739 1.23 -36.84 -28.24
CA ILE A 739 2.55 -37.14 -28.80
C ILE A 739 2.95 -38.58 -28.43
N PRO A 740 3.16 -39.48 -29.41
CA PRO A 740 3.51 -40.88 -29.16
C PRO A 740 4.80 -41.05 -28.36
N ASP A 741 4.91 -42.18 -27.66
CA ASP A 741 6.07 -42.43 -26.80
C ASP A 741 7.39 -42.56 -27.55
N ASP A 742 7.31 -43.03 -28.80
CA ASP A 742 8.39 -43.24 -29.76
C ASP A 742 8.70 -42.00 -30.62
N ALA A 743 8.01 -40.89 -30.41
CA ALA A 743 8.21 -39.67 -31.20
C ALA A 743 9.61 -39.07 -31.02
N GLU A 744 10.22 -38.60 -32.11
CA GLU A 744 11.53 -37.97 -32.08
C GLU A 744 11.49 -36.60 -31.36
N ILE A 745 11.85 -36.58 -30.09
CA ILE A 745 11.92 -35.36 -29.26
C ILE A 745 13.36 -34.92 -28.97
N ASN A 746 13.53 -33.63 -28.63
CA ASN A 746 14.80 -33.08 -28.15
C ASN A 746 14.93 -33.23 -26.61
N LYS A 747 16.08 -32.83 -26.05
CA LYS A 747 16.34 -32.94 -24.60
C LYS A 747 15.36 -32.13 -23.71
N SER A 748 14.70 -31.12 -24.27
CA SER A 748 13.67 -30.32 -23.58
C SER A 748 12.26 -30.88 -23.67
N GLY A 749 12.07 -32.02 -24.37
CA GLY A 749 10.76 -32.65 -24.58
C GLY A 749 10.02 -32.16 -25.82
N ARG A 750 10.58 -31.23 -26.62
CA ARG A 750 9.96 -30.70 -27.85
C ARG A 750 10.15 -31.65 -29.03
N LEU A 751 9.12 -31.82 -29.84
CA LEU A 751 9.18 -32.55 -31.12
C LEU A 751 10.23 -31.96 -32.08
N LYS A 752 11.05 -32.84 -32.68
CA LYS A 752 12.02 -32.46 -33.73
C LYS A 752 11.37 -32.25 -35.09
N ARG A 753 10.28 -32.98 -35.38
CA ARG A 753 9.52 -32.92 -36.63
C ARG A 753 8.03 -33.08 -36.33
N GLY A 754 7.17 -32.50 -37.16
CA GLY A 754 5.71 -32.58 -36.98
C GLY A 754 5.19 -31.73 -35.82
N ALA A 755 5.82 -30.61 -35.54
CA ALA A 755 5.42 -29.66 -34.49
C ALA A 755 4.55 -28.50 -35.01
N GLY A 756 4.18 -28.48 -36.30
CA GLY A 756 3.26 -27.49 -36.87
C GLY A 756 1.79 -27.78 -36.54
N VAL A 757 0.89 -26.85 -36.88
CA VAL A 757 -0.56 -26.93 -36.64
C VAL A 757 -1.15 -28.20 -37.27
N GLU A 758 -0.92 -28.45 -38.56
CA GLU A 758 -1.47 -29.64 -39.25
C GLU A 758 -1.12 -30.98 -38.59
N PRO A 759 0.15 -31.33 -38.34
CA PRO A 759 0.49 -32.56 -37.64
C PRO A 759 -0.09 -32.64 -36.22
N THR A 760 -0.18 -31.51 -35.51
CA THR A 760 -0.78 -31.44 -34.17
C THR A 760 -2.28 -31.73 -34.22
N MET A 761 -2.98 -31.15 -35.19
CA MET A 761 -4.41 -31.36 -35.38
C MET A 761 -4.75 -32.78 -35.79
N ARG A 762 -3.98 -33.38 -36.72
CA ARG A 762 -4.13 -34.80 -37.07
C ARG A 762 -4.03 -35.72 -35.85
N ARG A 763 -3.08 -35.45 -34.93
CA ARG A 763 -2.93 -36.21 -33.67
C ARG A 763 -4.09 -35.99 -32.71
N LEU A 764 -4.50 -34.75 -32.48
CA LEU A 764 -5.56 -34.40 -31.52
C LEU A 764 -6.97 -34.80 -32.00
N ARG A 765 -7.21 -34.81 -33.31
CA ARG A 765 -8.46 -35.27 -33.94
C ARG A 765 -8.48 -36.77 -34.23
N ARG A 766 -7.31 -37.43 -34.26
CA ARG A 766 -7.12 -38.80 -34.80
C ARG A 766 -7.62 -38.94 -36.23
N ASP A 767 -7.44 -37.89 -37.01
CA ASP A 767 -7.87 -37.79 -38.40
C ASP A 767 -6.69 -37.39 -39.27
N MET A 768 -6.16 -38.36 -40.03
CA MET A 768 -5.03 -38.14 -40.92
C MET A 768 -5.42 -37.42 -42.23
N SER A 769 -6.72 -37.26 -42.51
CA SER A 769 -7.22 -36.57 -43.70
C SER A 769 -7.29 -35.05 -43.55
N TYR A 770 -7.13 -34.53 -42.33
CA TYR A 770 -7.04 -33.09 -42.07
C TYR A 770 -5.84 -32.45 -42.78
N HIS A 771 -6.05 -31.29 -43.39
CA HIS A 771 -5.02 -30.43 -43.97
C HIS A 771 -5.29 -28.99 -43.54
N GLU A 772 -4.24 -28.26 -43.21
CA GLU A 772 -4.35 -26.84 -42.86
C GLU A 772 -4.74 -26.02 -44.10
N THR A 773 -5.59 -25.01 -43.88
CA THR A 773 -6.18 -24.25 -44.98
C THR A 773 -5.32 -23.08 -45.43
N HIS A 774 -4.41 -22.61 -44.56
CA HIS A 774 -3.58 -21.43 -44.83
C HIS A 774 -4.45 -20.20 -45.14
N ASN A 775 -5.50 -20.06 -44.35
CA ASN A 775 -6.41 -18.93 -44.29
C ASN A 775 -6.41 -18.44 -42.85
N ALA A 776 -5.94 -17.22 -42.62
CA ALA A 776 -5.65 -16.73 -41.28
C ALA A 776 -6.84 -16.80 -40.29
N LEU A 777 -8.10 -16.73 -40.73
CA LEU A 777 -9.23 -16.93 -39.80
C LEU A 777 -9.46 -18.41 -39.47
N LEU A 778 -9.42 -19.28 -40.48
CA LEU A 778 -9.60 -20.72 -40.28
C LEU A 778 -8.45 -21.30 -39.45
N ASP A 779 -7.24 -20.83 -39.68
CA ASP A 779 -6.07 -21.29 -38.93
C ASP A 779 -6.13 -20.77 -37.47
N ALA A 780 -6.58 -19.54 -37.23
CA ALA A 780 -6.87 -19.07 -35.86
C ALA A 780 -7.97 -19.91 -35.15
N LEU A 781 -8.95 -20.44 -35.89
CA LEU A 781 -9.95 -21.37 -35.34
C LEU A 781 -9.35 -22.77 -35.07
N ASP A 782 -8.46 -23.26 -35.93
CA ASP A 782 -7.75 -24.52 -35.70
C ASP A 782 -6.80 -24.41 -34.50
N GLU A 783 -6.14 -23.26 -34.31
CA GLU A 783 -5.36 -22.95 -33.12
C GLU A 783 -6.19 -22.94 -31.83
N LEU A 784 -7.37 -22.31 -31.85
CA LEU A 784 -8.33 -22.35 -30.75
C LEU A 784 -8.75 -23.79 -30.42
N GLU A 785 -9.00 -24.60 -31.45
CA GLU A 785 -9.34 -26.02 -31.31
C GLU A 785 -8.19 -26.85 -30.74
N ILE A 786 -6.93 -26.54 -31.09
CA ILE A 786 -5.74 -27.13 -30.44
C ILE A 786 -5.79 -26.85 -28.93
N MET A 787 -5.98 -25.58 -28.53
CA MET A 787 -6.02 -25.21 -27.12
C MET A 787 -7.14 -25.94 -26.37
N ARG A 788 -8.34 -25.99 -26.96
CA ARG A 788 -9.50 -26.71 -26.40
C ARG A 788 -9.24 -28.20 -26.19
N ARG A 789 -8.56 -28.86 -27.15
CA ARG A 789 -8.27 -30.29 -27.08
C ARG A 789 -7.10 -30.64 -26.16
N LEU A 790 -6.16 -29.72 -25.98
CA LEU A 790 -5.08 -29.88 -25.00
C LEU A 790 -5.61 -29.77 -23.56
N GLY A 791 -6.65 -28.96 -23.33
CA GLY A 791 -7.37 -28.88 -22.05
C GLY A 791 -6.61 -28.15 -20.94
N HIS A 792 -5.57 -27.38 -21.27
CA HIS A 792 -4.84 -26.53 -20.33
C HIS A 792 -5.56 -25.20 -20.13
N SER A 793 -5.49 -24.64 -18.93
CA SER A 793 -6.00 -23.29 -18.65
C SER A 793 -5.16 -22.24 -19.36
N ILE A 794 -5.76 -21.08 -19.69
CA ILE A 794 -5.10 -20.01 -20.44
C ILE A 794 -3.87 -19.42 -19.71
N GLU A 795 -3.78 -19.59 -18.39
CA GLU A 795 -2.62 -19.19 -17.58
C GLU A 795 -1.38 -20.04 -17.87
N GLN A 796 -1.55 -21.33 -18.19
CA GLN A 796 -0.45 -22.26 -18.39
C GLN A 796 0.34 -22.01 -19.68
N TYR A 797 -0.22 -21.26 -20.62
CA TYR A 797 0.43 -20.83 -21.86
C TYR A 797 1.35 -19.62 -21.67
N THR A 798 1.47 -19.08 -20.45
CA THR A 798 2.45 -18.04 -20.13
C THR A 798 3.84 -18.65 -19.97
N ARG A 799 4.78 -18.24 -20.82
CA ARG A 799 6.14 -18.80 -20.84
C ARG A 799 6.90 -18.43 -19.56
N PRO A 800 7.54 -19.37 -18.84
CA PRO A 800 8.40 -19.01 -17.71
C PRO A 800 9.64 -18.25 -18.20
N ARG A 801 9.95 -17.11 -17.57
CA ARG A 801 11.21 -16.36 -17.78
C ARG A 801 12.39 -17.12 -17.17
N SER A 802 12.84 -18.20 -17.82
CA SER A 802 14.23 -18.73 -17.81
C SER A 802 14.25 -20.19 -18.28
N VAL A 803 14.66 -20.44 -19.53
CA VAL A 803 15.28 -21.72 -19.90
C VAL A 803 16.51 -21.38 -20.74
N SER A 804 17.68 -21.43 -20.09
CA SER A 804 18.97 -21.42 -20.76
C SER A 804 19.08 -22.64 -21.68
N GLN A 805 19.64 -22.44 -22.87
CA GLN A 805 19.79 -23.48 -23.89
C GLN A 805 20.58 -24.69 -23.37
N PRO A 806 20.16 -25.94 -23.67
CA PRO A 806 20.93 -27.12 -23.32
C PRO A 806 22.10 -27.30 -24.29
N VAL A 807 23.33 -27.17 -23.78
CA VAL A 807 24.55 -27.57 -24.49
C VAL A 807 24.51 -29.07 -24.76
N THR A 808 24.55 -29.45 -26.04
CA THR A 808 24.72 -30.82 -26.51
C THR A 808 26.11 -31.36 -26.17
N ARG A 809 26.21 -32.41 -25.34
CA ARG A 809 27.31 -33.39 -25.42
C ARG A 809 26.77 -34.70 -25.99
N LYS A 810 27.45 -35.18 -27.04
CA LYS A 810 27.29 -36.50 -27.68
C LYS A 810 27.74 -37.60 -26.71
N ALA A 811 27.04 -38.73 -26.74
CA ALA A 811 27.46 -39.96 -26.07
C ALA A 811 28.63 -40.62 -26.85
N PRO A 812 29.54 -41.34 -26.16
CA PRO A 812 30.22 -42.48 -26.72
C PRO A 812 29.52 -43.79 -26.33
N ASP A 813 29.72 -44.78 -27.21
CA ASP A 813 29.13 -46.10 -27.30
C ASP A 813 29.09 -46.97 -26.03
N THR A 814 28.00 -47.74 -25.93
CA THR A 814 27.87 -48.95 -25.14
C THR A 814 28.65 -50.11 -25.75
N ARG A 815 29.51 -50.78 -24.97
CA ARG A 815 29.77 -52.23 -25.12
C ARG A 815 30.39 -52.83 -23.85
N LEU A 816 29.85 -54.00 -23.46
CA LEU A 816 30.36 -55.04 -22.54
C LEU A 816 30.33 -54.68 -21.05
N LYS A 817 29.44 -55.26 -20.22
CA LYS A 817 29.28 -56.64 -19.70
C LYS A 817 29.73 -56.72 -18.23
N THR A 818 28.89 -57.40 -17.44
CA THR A 818 29.16 -58.14 -16.18
C THR A 818 29.47 -57.39 -14.87
N ALA A 819 28.44 -57.40 -14.01
CA ALA A 819 28.39 -57.97 -12.66
C ALA A 819 29.24 -57.41 -11.49
N VAL A 820 28.56 -57.42 -10.32
CA VAL A 820 29.07 -57.52 -8.92
C VAL A 820 29.28 -56.22 -8.10
N SER A 821 28.27 -55.95 -7.26
CA SER A 821 28.27 -55.71 -5.79
C SER A 821 29.10 -54.61 -5.07
N VAL A 822 28.38 -53.91 -4.16
CA VAL A 822 28.72 -53.46 -2.78
C VAL A 822 29.63 -52.23 -2.57
N SER A 823 28.99 -51.13 -2.16
CA SER A 823 29.31 -50.12 -1.11
C SER A 823 30.71 -49.43 -1.06
N PRO A 824 30.97 -48.50 -0.11
CA PRO A 824 30.70 -47.06 -0.26
C PRO A 824 31.95 -46.16 -0.05
N GLU A 825 31.81 -44.87 -0.42
CA GLU A 825 32.62 -43.69 -0.04
C GLU A 825 34.15 -43.67 -0.33
N ILE A 826 34.64 -42.57 -0.92
CA ILE A 826 35.71 -41.71 -0.36
C ILE A 826 35.95 -40.50 -1.29
N ASP A 827 36.41 -39.46 -0.61
CA ASP A 827 36.48 -38.03 -0.88
C ASP A 827 37.82 -37.61 -1.55
N VAL A 828 37.78 -36.55 -2.40
CA VAL A 828 38.85 -35.54 -2.68
C VAL A 828 40.09 -35.99 -3.51
N PRO A 829 40.92 -35.09 -4.12
CA PRO A 829 40.70 -33.93 -5.01
C PRO A 829 41.51 -33.98 -6.34
N ALA A 830 41.31 -32.94 -7.15
CA ALA A 830 42.10 -32.47 -8.29
C ALA A 830 43.64 -32.60 -8.17
N ASP A 831 44.30 -32.98 -9.28
CA ASP A 831 45.25 -32.09 -9.96
C ASP A 831 45.68 -32.59 -11.35
N ARG A 832 45.95 -31.62 -12.25
CA ARG A 832 46.93 -31.66 -13.36
C ARG A 832 46.71 -32.59 -14.57
N LEU A 833 46.42 -31.98 -15.72
CA LEU A 833 47.44 -31.59 -16.72
C LEU A 833 46.76 -31.24 -18.06
N VAL A 834 46.79 -29.96 -18.40
CA VAL A 834 46.59 -29.45 -19.77
C VAL A 834 47.97 -29.15 -20.34
N LYS A 835 48.26 -29.78 -21.47
CA LYS A 835 49.23 -29.43 -22.53
C LYS A 835 48.65 -30.07 -23.80
N ASP A 836 48.54 -29.46 -24.97
CA ASP A 836 49.09 -28.26 -25.60
C ASP A 836 48.18 -27.94 -26.81
N ILE A 837 48.52 -26.90 -27.59
CA ILE A 837 48.12 -26.56 -29.00
C ILE A 837 47.15 -25.33 -29.08
N PRO A 838 47.38 -24.34 -29.97
CA PRO A 838 47.95 -23.06 -29.57
C PRO A 838 47.06 -21.85 -29.98
N ALA A 839 47.53 -20.67 -29.62
CA ALA A 839 46.85 -19.38 -29.70
C ALA A 839 46.38 -18.96 -31.11
N GLN A 840 45.16 -18.41 -31.15
CA GLN A 840 44.85 -17.25 -31.98
C GLN A 840 44.41 -16.11 -31.04
N ASP A 841 45.10 -14.98 -31.18
CA ASP A 841 44.98 -13.77 -30.37
C ASP A 841 43.55 -13.22 -30.31
N PHE A 842 42.91 -13.40 -29.16
CA PHE A 842 42.00 -12.40 -28.61
C PHE A 842 42.64 -11.93 -27.30
N GLN A 843 43.07 -10.67 -27.27
CA GLN A 843 43.56 -10.04 -26.05
C GLN A 843 42.50 -10.19 -24.94
N LYS A 844 42.79 -11.04 -23.96
CA LYS A 844 42.13 -10.99 -22.64
C LYS A 844 42.41 -9.61 -22.06
N LYS A 845 41.42 -8.71 -22.08
CA LYS A 845 41.43 -7.54 -21.20
C LYS A 845 41.54 -8.07 -19.77
N ALA A 846 42.59 -7.65 -19.07
CA ALA A 846 42.79 -7.97 -17.67
C ALA A 846 41.61 -7.41 -16.86
N VAL A 847 40.93 -8.28 -16.12
CA VAL A 847 39.89 -7.93 -15.14
C VAL A 847 40.50 -6.95 -14.13
N ALA A 848 39.88 -5.79 -13.95
CA ALA A 848 40.42 -4.70 -13.16
C ALA A 848 40.31 -5.00 -11.65
N PRO A 849 41.43 -4.98 -10.89
CA PRO A 849 41.39 -5.22 -9.44
C PRO A 849 40.51 -4.25 -8.64
N LEU A 850 39.99 -4.66 -7.48
CA LEU A 850 39.27 -3.77 -6.53
C LEU A 850 40.04 -2.46 -6.19
N TYR A 851 41.38 -2.49 -6.21
CA TYR A 851 42.18 -1.28 -6.03
C TYR A 851 42.10 -0.32 -7.22
N VAL A 852 41.89 -0.84 -8.45
CA VAL A 852 41.67 -0.06 -9.67
C VAL A 852 40.32 0.63 -9.62
N ILE A 853 39.25 -0.07 -9.24
CA ILE A 853 37.92 0.56 -9.03
C ILE A 853 37.99 1.71 -8.03
N SER A 854 38.71 1.51 -6.91
CA SER A 854 38.92 2.55 -5.90
C SER A 854 39.76 3.73 -6.42
N ALA A 855 40.79 3.47 -7.23
CA ALA A 855 41.63 4.50 -7.83
C ALA A 855 40.87 5.28 -8.92
N ASP A 856 40.11 4.59 -9.77
CA ASP A 856 39.29 5.16 -10.84
C ASP A 856 38.15 6.00 -10.26
N LEU A 857 37.52 5.57 -9.17
CA LEU A 857 36.50 6.34 -8.48
C LEU A 857 37.08 7.65 -7.90
N LYS A 858 38.27 7.59 -7.28
CA LYS A 858 38.96 8.79 -6.78
C LYS A 858 39.36 9.72 -7.92
N SER A 859 39.86 9.15 -9.03
CA SER A 859 40.20 9.88 -10.25
C SER A 859 38.97 10.59 -10.82
N PHE A 860 37.84 9.88 -10.92
CA PHE A 860 36.56 10.41 -11.39
C PHE A 860 36.11 11.58 -10.53
N VAL A 861 36.05 11.43 -9.21
CA VAL A 861 35.61 12.50 -8.29
C VAL A 861 36.54 13.72 -8.39
N SER A 862 37.85 13.51 -8.39
CA SER A 862 38.84 14.60 -8.54
C SER A 862 38.65 15.35 -9.86
N LYS A 863 38.46 14.62 -10.96
CA LYS A 863 38.27 15.18 -12.30
C LYS A 863 36.95 15.92 -12.43
N ALA A 864 35.86 15.37 -11.91
CA ALA A 864 34.55 16.01 -11.86
C ALA A 864 34.58 17.33 -11.07
N LEU A 865 35.28 17.35 -9.93
CA LEU A 865 35.45 18.58 -9.14
C LEU A 865 36.25 19.66 -9.89
N SER A 866 37.18 19.27 -10.77
CA SER A 866 37.90 20.24 -11.62
C SER A 866 37.02 20.89 -12.70
N TYR A 867 35.92 20.25 -13.10
CA TYR A 867 34.97 20.78 -14.08
C TYR A 867 33.90 21.70 -13.46
N ASN A 868 33.71 21.65 -12.13
CA ASN A 868 32.72 22.46 -11.40
C ASN A 868 33.18 23.90 -11.09
N ALA A 869 34.39 24.29 -11.48
CA ALA A 869 34.99 25.57 -11.09
C ALA A 869 34.67 26.78 -12.01
N SER A 870 33.91 26.64 -13.10
CA SER A 870 33.38 27.80 -13.83
C SER A 870 32.20 27.44 -14.74
N PRO A 871 31.06 28.16 -14.68
CA PRO A 871 30.19 28.24 -15.85
C PRO A 871 31.05 28.76 -17.01
N LEU A 872 30.96 28.16 -18.19
CA LEU A 872 31.70 28.59 -19.37
C LEU A 872 31.22 30.00 -19.78
N THR A 873 31.71 31.03 -19.11
CA THR A 873 31.71 32.42 -19.56
C THR A 873 33.05 32.64 -20.25
N GLU A 874 33.13 32.39 -21.56
CA GLU A 874 34.00 33.14 -22.50
C GLU A 874 34.04 32.56 -23.93
N GLU A 875 33.85 33.48 -24.88
CA GLU A 875 34.43 33.57 -26.24
C GLU A 875 34.47 32.30 -27.11
N ALA A 876 33.34 31.61 -27.29
CA ALA A 876 33.16 30.73 -28.43
C ALA A 876 32.38 31.47 -29.53
N VAL A 877 32.84 31.38 -30.79
CA VAL A 877 32.10 31.92 -31.94
C VAL A 877 30.72 31.24 -31.97
N PRO A 878 29.60 32.00 -31.89
CA PRO A 878 28.28 31.41 -31.93
C PRO A 878 28.09 30.57 -33.20
N LEU A 879 27.45 29.42 -33.08
CA LEU A 879 27.10 28.59 -34.24
C LEU A 879 26.31 29.43 -35.25
N SER A 880 26.59 29.24 -36.54
CA SER A 880 26.24 30.22 -37.57
C SER A 880 24.80 30.09 -38.07
N GLY A 881 24.10 29.00 -37.73
CA GLY A 881 22.74 28.76 -38.17
C GLY A 881 22.04 27.56 -37.51
N TYR A 882 20.77 27.39 -37.88
CA TYR A 882 19.86 26.36 -37.36
C TYR A 882 20.44 24.95 -37.40
N GLN A 883 21.07 24.55 -38.51
CA GLN A 883 21.51 23.16 -38.71
C GLN A 883 22.55 22.74 -37.66
N GLU A 884 23.52 23.59 -37.37
CA GLU A 884 24.56 23.33 -36.37
C GLU A 884 23.97 23.32 -34.95
N ALA A 885 23.08 24.27 -34.65
CA ALA A 885 22.43 24.34 -33.34
C ALA A 885 21.49 23.16 -33.09
N HIS A 886 20.75 22.72 -34.12
CA HIS A 886 19.88 21.55 -34.08
C HIS A 886 20.68 20.26 -33.87
N ALA A 887 21.79 20.10 -34.59
CA ALA A 887 22.68 18.94 -34.43
C ALA A 887 23.28 18.87 -33.01
N SER A 888 23.73 20.01 -32.46
CA SER A 888 24.21 20.06 -31.08
C SER A 888 23.12 19.70 -30.08
N LEU A 889 21.90 20.22 -30.25
CA LEU A 889 20.77 19.94 -29.36
C LEU A 889 20.36 18.46 -29.39
N LEU A 890 20.36 17.82 -30.56
CA LEU A 890 20.06 16.39 -30.67
C LEU A 890 21.10 15.54 -29.93
N ALA A 891 22.39 15.81 -30.14
CA ALA A 891 23.46 15.12 -29.43
C ALA A 891 23.38 15.33 -27.91
N SER A 892 22.96 16.51 -27.45
CA SER A 892 22.72 16.78 -26.02
C SER A 892 21.54 16.01 -25.46
N LYS A 893 20.44 15.87 -26.22
CA LYS A 893 19.25 15.13 -25.77
C LYS A 893 19.51 13.63 -25.65
N GLU A 894 20.32 13.07 -26.54
CA GLU A 894 20.77 11.68 -26.47
C GLU A 894 21.60 11.44 -25.18
N LEU A 895 22.64 12.26 -24.95
CA LEU A 895 23.45 12.18 -23.73
C LEU A 895 22.66 12.47 -22.45
N LEU A 896 21.67 13.37 -22.49
CA LEU A 896 20.79 13.65 -21.36
C LEU A 896 19.93 12.41 -21.01
N THR A 897 19.58 11.61 -22.02
CA THR A 897 18.84 10.35 -21.81
C THR A 897 19.74 9.31 -21.13
N GLU A 898 21.00 9.20 -21.56
CA GLU A 898 22.01 8.33 -20.92
C GLU A 898 22.28 8.74 -19.47
N LEU A 899 22.47 10.04 -19.20
CA LEU A 899 22.64 10.58 -17.85
C LEU A 899 21.45 10.28 -16.95
N ARG A 900 20.22 10.52 -17.45
CA ARG A 900 18.99 10.18 -16.72
C ARG A 900 18.90 8.71 -16.39
N SER A 901 19.29 7.85 -17.32
CA SER A 901 19.33 6.41 -17.07
C SER A 901 20.29 6.07 -15.92
N LEU A 902 21.48 6.69 -15.89
CA LEU A 902 22.46 6.46 -14.83
C LEU A 902 22.03 7.03 -13.47
N VAL A 903 21.38 8.19 -13.44
CA VAL A 903 20.87 8.83 -12.21
C VAL A 903 19.64 8.10 -11.65
N SER A 904 18.71 7.66 -12.51
CA SER A 904 17.44 7.04 -12.07
C SER A 904 17.56 5.56 -11.73
N THR A 905 18.63 4.88 -12.17
CA THR A 905 18.83 3.46 -11.87
C THR A 905 19.43 3.29 -10.47
N LEU A 906 18.56 3.07 -9.48
CA LEU A 906 18.98 2.74 -8.12
C LEU A 906 19.57 1.31 -8.07
N PRO A 907 20.76 1.12 -7.46
CA PRO A 907 21.32 -0.21 -7.24
C PRO A 907 20.39 -1.10 -6.40
N THR A 908 20.03 -2.29 -6.89
CA THR A 908 19.23 -3.25 -6.12
C THR A 908 20.11 -4.34 -5.51
N SER A 909 19.63 -4.93 -4.42
CA SER A 909 20.31 -6.02 -3.72
C SER A 909 19.91 -7.41 -4.21
N ASP A 910 19.08 -7.50 -5.25
CA ASP A 910 18.33 -8.71 -5.61
C ASP A 910 19.26 -9.87 -5.93
N GLU A 911 20.28 -9.68 -6.78
CA GLU A 911 21.25 -10.73 -7.11
C GLU A 911 22.02 -11.25 -5.89
N ALA A 912 22.33 -10.36 -4.94
CA ALA A 912 23.03 -10.73 -3.71
C ALA A 912 22.11 -11.46 -2.73
N ARG A 913 20.81 -11.10 -2.68
CA ARG A 913 19.79 -11.77 -1.87
C ARG A 913 19.44 -13.14 -2.43
N ASP A 914 19.29 -13.27 -3.73
CA ASP A 914 19.06 -14.55 -4.41
C ASP A 914 20.24 -15.50 -4.17
N ALA A 915 21.47 -15.01 -4.32
CA ALA A 915 22.68 -15.80 -4.02
C ALA A 915 22.74 -16.25 -2.55
N LEU A 916 22.26 -15.41 -1.62
CA LEU A 916 22.20 -15.73 -0.20
C LEU A 916 21.12 -16.78 0.09
N GLN A 917 19.95 -16.67 -0.55
CA GLN A 917 18.86 -17.64 -0.43
C GLN A 917 19.27 -19.02 -0.97
N ASP A 918 19.89 -19.06 -2.15
CA ASP A 918 20.47 -20.29 -2.73
C ASP A 918 21.44 -20.97 -1.75
N PHE A 919 22.28 -20.17 -1.08
CA PHE A 919 23.22 -20.68 -0.09
C PHE A 919 22.51 -21.28 1.14
N TYR A 920 21.49 -20.61 1.69
CA TYR A 920 20.75 -21.15 2.83
C TYR A 920 19.98 -22.41 2.48
N GLU A 921 19.38 -22.49 1.30
CA GLU A 921 18.70 -23.69 0.82
C GLU A 921 19.66 -24.87 0.64
N ASP A 922 20.87 -24.63 0.11
CA ASP A 922 21.91 -25.65 0.00
C ASP A 922 22.31 -26.21 1.39
N GLU A 923 22.44 -25.34 2.40
CA GLU A 923 22.75 -25.76 3.77
C GLU A 923 21.60 -26.52 4.45
N VAL A 924 20.35 -26.11 4.23
CA VAL A 924 19.15 -26.83 4.70
C VAL A 924 19.11 -28.22 4.06
N MET A 925 19.28 -28.31 2.74
CA MET A 925 19.29 -29.59 2.03
C MET A 925 20.43 -30.49 2.48
N ARG A 926 21.60 -29.93 2.81
CA ARG A 926 22.72 -30.67 3.36
C ARG A 926 22.42 -31.21 4.75
N ALA A 927 21.89 -30.39 5.65
CA ALA A 927 21.52 -30.80 6.99
C ALA A 927 20.39 -31.85 6.97
N LEU A 928 19.38 -31.70 6.12
CA LEU A 928 18.32 -32.69 5.91
C LEU A 928 18.82 -34.02 5.34
N ARG A 929 19.96 -34.04 4.64
CA ARG A 929 20.57 -35.28 4.13
C ARG A 929 21.10 -36.14 5.28
N GLU A 930 21.62 -35.49 6.33
CA GLU A 930 22.20 -36.18 7.49
C GLU A 930 21.13 -36.71 8.46
N ILE A 931 19.86 -36.32 8.28
CA ILE A 931 18.75 -36.79 9.10
C ILE A 931 18.15 -38.05 8.47
N PRO A 932 18.20 -39.22 9.14
CA PRO A 932 17.61 -40.45 8.64
C PRO A 932 16.08 -40.36 8.56
N VAL A 933 15.47 -41.07 7.60
CA VAL A 933 14.00 -41.11 7.45
C VAL A 933 13.30 -41.68 8.70
N GLU A 934 14.01 -42.48 9.49
CA GLU A 934 13.56 -43.07 10.75
C GLU A 934 13.20 -42.02 11.80
N SER A 935 13.76 -40.81 11.70
CA SER A 935 13.41 -39.72 12.61
C SER A 935 11.93 -39.33 12.55
N LEU A 936 11.23 -39.64 11.44
CA LEU A 936 9.77 -39.46 11.33
C LEU A 936 8.97 -40.32 12.34
N SER A 937 9.57 -41.41 12.84
CA SER A 937 8.94 -42.28 13.85
C SER A 937 8.83 -41.62 15.24
N HIS A 938 9.57 -40.53 15.48
CA HIS A 938 9.51 -39.79 16.74
C HIS A 938 8.34 -38.81 16.81
N SER A 939 7.62 -38.60 15.69
CA SER A 939 6.40 -37.79 15.67
C SER A 939 5.22 -38.52 16.35
N LYS A 940 4.30 -37.76 16.94
CA LYS A 940 3.07 -38.32 17.57
C LYS A 940 2.06 -38.85 16.54
N SER A 941 2.37 -38.76 15.25
CA SER A 941 1.50 -39.15 14.14
C SER A 941 1.96 -40.50 13.59
N GLY A 942 1.05 -41.47 13.42
CA GLY A 942 1.38 -42.85 13.01
C GLY A 942 1.91 -42.97 11.57
N ILE A 943 3.12 -42.45 11.32
CA ILE A 943 3.80 -42.45 10.02
C ILE A 943 4.35 -43.85 9.73
N ARG A 944 4.09 -44.34 8.50
CA ARG A 944 4.54 -45.67 8.07
C ARG A 944 5.97 -45.62 7.53
N VAL A 945 6.93 -45.40 8.43
CA VAL A 945 8.36 -45.25 8.10
C VAL A 945 8.93 -46.43 7.31
N ASN A 946 8.52 -47.67 7.62
CA ASN A 946 8.99 -48.86 6.90
C ASN A 946 8.61 -48.83 5.41
N THR A 947 7.41 -48.32 5.08
CA THR A 947 6.96 -48.18 3.68
C THR A 947 7.82 -47.18 2.90
N LEU A 948 8.28 -46.10 3.54
CA LEU A 948 9.22 -45.15 2.93
C LEU A 948 10.59 -45.78 2.70
N LYS A 949 11.11 -46.55 3.67
CA LYS A 949 12.39 -47.25 3.57
C LYS A 949 12.39 -48.32 2.49
N ASP A 950 11.35 -49.15 2.45
CA ASP A 950 11.18 -50.21 1.44
C ASP A 950 11.06 -49.64 0.02
N SER A 951 10.65 -48.39 -0.10
CA SER A 951 10.56 -47.63 -1.36
C SER A 951 11.84 -46.87 -1.72
N GLY A 952 12.93 -47.06 -0.96
CA GLY A 952 14.26 -46.52 -1.28
C GLY A 952 14.57 -45.14 -0.70
N TYR A 953 13.70 -44.58 0.15
CA TYR A 953 13.96 -43.31 0.83
C TYR A 953 14.73 -43.55 2.14
N THR A 954 15.89 -42.91 2.29
CA THR A 954 16.82 -43.14 3.41
C THR A 954 17.06 -41.91 4.28
N ASN A 955 16.78 -40.71 3.76
CA ASN A 955 17.02 -39.44 4.48
C ASN A 955 15.92 -38.41 4.24
N MET A 956 15.81 -37.46 5.16
CA MET A 956 14.78 -36.43 5.15
C MET A 956 14.86 -35.48 3.96
N ARG A 957 16.04 -35.26 3.37
CA ARG A 957 16.16 -34.48 2.12
C ARG A 957 15.39 -35.13 0.97
N GLN A 958 15.41 -36.46 0.86
CA GLN A 958 14.66 -37.14 -0.20
C GLN A 958 13.16 -37.04 0.01
N ILE A 959 12.71 -37.13 1.27
CA ILE A 959 11.30 -36.97 1.63
C ILE A 959 10.82 -35.54 1.42
N TYR A 960 11.60 -34.55 1.86
CA TYR A 960 11.26 -33.13 1.74
C TYR A 960 11.14 -32.64 0.29
N ARG A 961 11.78 -33.32 -0.66
CA ARG A 961 11.68 -33.04 -2.10
C ARG A 961 10.42 -33.60 -2.75
N LEU A 962 9.65 -34.43 -2.06
CA LEU A 962 8.40 -34.96 -2.57
C LEU A 962 7.26 -34.01 -2.20
N ASP A 963 6.45 -33.67 -3.18
CA ASP A 963 5.16 -33.03 -2.92
C ASP A 963 4.13 -34.08 -2.45
N TYR A 964 2.94 -33.61 -2.09
CA TYR A 964 1.84 -34.47 -1.63
C TYR A 964 1.53 -35.60 -2.63
N HIS A 965 1.58 -35.31 -3.94
CA HIS A 965 1.32 -36.29 -4.99
C HIS A 965 2.47 -37.31 -5.14
N GLY A 966 3.72 -36.88 -4.99
CA GLY A 966 4.89 -37.74 -4.95
C GLY A 966 4.90 -38.69 -3.74
N LEU A 967 4.39 -38.24 -2.59
CA LEU A 967 4.17 -39.09 -1.42
C LEU A 967 3.02 -40.10 -1.62
N LEU A 968 1.93 -39.67 -2.26
CA LEU A 968 0.80 -40.54 -2.60
C LEU A 968 1.13 -41.61 -3.65
N ALA A 969 2.11 -41.36 -4.51
CA ALA A 969 2.59 -42.32 -5.51
C ALA A 969 3.36 -43.50 -4.89
N ILE A 970 3.71 -43.44 -3.60
CA ILE A 970 4.40 -44.51 -2.89
C ILE A 970 3.39 -45.57 -2.45
N ASN A 971 3.54 -46.78 -2.99
CA ASN A 971 2.66 -47.91 -2.66
C ASN A 971 2.59 -48.17 -1.15
N GLY A 972 1.37 -48.07 -0.58
CA GLY A 972 1.11 -48.27 0.85
C GLY A 972 0.99 -46.99 1.69
N ILE A 973 1.20 -45.82 1.07
CA ILE A 973 0.99 -44.50 1.67
C ILE A 973 -0.36 -43.94 1.18
N GLY A 974 -1.32 -43.83 2.10
CA GLY A 974 -2.62 -43.20 1.82
C GLY A 974 -2.63 -41.69 2.09
N PRO A 975 -3.69 -40.97 1.67
CA PRO A 975 -3.83 -39.50 1.82
C PRO A 975 -3.45 -38.95 3.19
N LYS A 976 -3.98 -39.55 4.24
CA LYS A 976 -3.72 -39.16 5.63
C LYS A 976 -2.27 -39.41 6.08
N ASN A 977 -1.60 -40.43 5.52
CA ASN A 977 -0.19 -40.69 5.83
C ASN A 977 0.72 -39.75 5.04
N ALA A 978 0.38 -39.44 3.79
CA ALA A 978 1.07 -38.44 2.98
C ALA A 978 0.98 -37.04 3.61
N GLU A 979 -0.18 -36.64 4.12
CA GLU A 979 -0.38 -35.40 4.90
C GLU A 979 0.54 -35.34 6.12
N ASN A 980 0.57 -36.41 6.93
CA ASN A 980 1.40 -36.46 8.14
C ASN A 980 2.90 -36.44 7.80
N ILE A 981 3.34 -37.17 6.77
CA ILE A 981 4.74 -37.18 6.33
C ILE A 981 5.14 -35.80 5.82
N PHE A 982 4.28 -35.15 5.04
CA PHE A 982 4.52 -33.81 4.50
C PHE A 982 4.62 -32.76 5.62
N ALA A 983 3.69 -32.80 6.58
CA ALA A 983 3.68 -31.90 7.73
C ALA A 983 4.93 -32.07 8.61
N GLU A 984 5.31 -33.31 8.92
CA GLU A 984 6.46 -33.60 9.76
C GLU A 984 7.78 -33.28 9.05
N ALA A 985 7.92 -33.63 7.76
CA ALA A 985 9.10 -33.26 6.98
C ALA A 985 9.28 -31.74 6.88
N SER A 986 8.18 -31.01 6.74
CA SER A 986 8.17 -29.54 6.75
C SER A 986 8.52 -28.95 8.12
N HIS A 987 8.05 -29.58 9.20
CA HIS A 987 8.39 -29.19 10.56
C HIS A 987 9.90 -29.38 10.83
N MET A 988 10.45 -30.54 10.49
CA MET A 988 11.87 -30.85 10.65
C MET A 988 12.76 -29.92 9.81
N ALA A 989 12.36 -29.59 8.58
CA ALA A 989 13.07 -28.62 7.75
C ALA A 989 13.12 -27.23 8.40
N ARG A 990 12.04 -26.80 9.05
CA ARG A 990 11.97 -25.53 9.78
C ARG A 990 12.90 -25.53 11.01
N GLU A 991 12.94 -26.61 11.76
CA GLU A 991 13.85 -26.75 12.90
C GLU A 991 15.33 -26.74 12.47
N VAL A 992 15.64 -27.45 11.38
CA VAL A 992 16.97 -27.44 10.77
C VAL A 992 17.35 -26.03 10.34
N ARG A 993 16.45 -25.33 9.65
CA ARG A 993 16.68 -23.97 9.17
C ARG A 993 16.91 -22.97 10.31
N ALA A 994 16.22 -23.13 11.44
CA ALA A 994 16.43 -22.33 12.65
C ALA A 994 17.81 -22.58 13.31
N LYS A 995 18.33 -23.81 13.20
CA LYS A 995 19.61 -24.23 13.79
C LYS A 995 20.84 -23.94 12.93
N ILE A 996 20.67 -23.69 11.62
CA ILE A 996 21.77 -23.21 10.77
C ILE A 996 22.21 -21.85 11.30
N ALA A 997 23.40 -21.77 11.90
CA ALA A 997 23.93 -20.50 12.40
C ALA A 997 24.15 -19.53 11.23
N ALA A 998 24.03 -18.22 11.47
CA ALA A 998 24.41 -17.16 10.50
C ALA A 998 25.93 -17.10 10.21
N LYS A 999 26.67 -18.14 10.60
CA LYS A 999 28.08 -18.32 10.23
C LYS A 999 28.21 -19.54 9.36
N PRO A 1000 28.60 -19.35 8.10
CA PRO A 1000 29.09 -20.45 7.31
C PRO A 1000 30.51 -20.21 6.82
N SER A 1001 31.17 -21.32 6.60
CA SER A 1001 32.31 -21.43 5.74
C SER A 1001 31.95 -21.05 4.29
N PHE A 1002 31.67 -19.77 4.02
CA PHE A 1002 31.36 -19.24 2.69
C PHE A 1002 32.40 -19.67 1.64
N ALA A 1003 33.65 -19.87 2.05
CA ALA A 1003 34.73 -20.37 1.20
C ALA A 1003 34.65 -21.85 0.81
N LYS A 1004 33.78 -22.67 1.43
CA LYS A 1004 33.73 -24.13 1.23
C LYS A 1004 32.68 -24.60 0.22
N THR A 1005 31.64 -23.81 -0.08
CA THR A 1005 30.56 -24.20 -0.99
C THR A 1005 30.46 -23.25 -2.19
N PRO A 1006 30.09 -23.73 -3.40
CA PRO A 1006 29.89 -22.87 -4.56
C PRO A 1006 28.85 -21.76 -4.33
N ALA A 1007 27.73 -22.07 -3.66
CA ALA A 1007 26.71 -21.08 -3.30
C ALA A 1007 27.21 -20.03 -2.30
N GLY A 1008 28.02 -20.44 -1.32
CA GLY A 1008 28.63 -19.52 -0.36
C GLY A 1008 29.63 -18.55 -1.02
N LYS A 1009 30.42 -19.06 -1.98
CA LYS A 1009 31.32 -18.22 -2.79
C LYS A 1009 30.55 -17.22 -3.64
N LYS A 1010 29.42 -17.64 -4.22
CA LYS A 1010 28.52 -16.78 -5.00
C LYS A 1010 27.92 -15.67 -4.12
N ALA A 1011 27.42 -16.00 -2.92
CA ALA A 1011 26.84 -15.03 -2.00
C ALA A 1011 27.83 -13.93 -1.58
N VAL A 1012 29.07 -14.30 -1.21
CA VAL A 1012 30.11 -13.31 -0.85
C VAL A 1012 30.48 -12.43 -2.03
N ARG A 1013 30.61 -13.01 -3.23
CA ARG A 1013 30.93 -12.26 -4.45
C ARG A 1013 29.82 -11.29 -4.81
N ASP A 1014 28.57 -11.76 -4.90
CA ASP A 1014 27.46 -10.95 -5.38
C ASP A 1014 27.11 -9.84 -4.37
N TYR A 1015 27.27 -10.08 -3.06
CA TYR A 1015 27.20 -8.99 -2.06
C TYR A 1015 28.36 -7.99 -2.18
N CYS A 1016 29.60 -8.44 -2.41
CA CYS A 1016 30.72 -7.52 -2.68
C CYS A 1016 30.44 -6.62 -3.90
N ARG A 1017 29.86 -7.19 -4.97
CA ARG A 1017 29.44 -6.42 -6.15
C ARG A 1017 28.43 -5.35 -5.78
N TYR A 1018 27.34 -5.74 -5.13
CA TYR A 1018 26.30 -4.82 -4.66
C TYR A 1018 26.88 -3.70 -3.78
N LYS A 1019 27.69 -4.05 -2.78
CA LYS A 1019 28.36 -3.11 -1.89
C LYS A 1019 29.16 -2.05 -2.66
N TRP A 1020 29.94 -2.48 -3.66
CA TRP A 1020 30.75 -1.56 -4.46
C TRP A 1020 29.91 -0.73 -5.45
N VAL A 1021 28.84 -1.29 -6.02
CA VAL A 1021 27.90 -0.53 -6.86
C VAL A 1021 27.24 0.59 -6.05
N ILE A 1022 26.77 0.33 -4.83
CA ILE A 1022 26.22 1.38 -3.95
C ILE A 1022 27.28 2.44 -3.65
N LYS A 1023 28.50 2.02 -3.29
CA LYS A 1023 29.58 2.94 -2.95
C LYS A 1023 29.92 3.86 -4.12
N ILE A 1024 29.96 3.33 -5.34
CA ILE A 1024 30.16 4.11 -6.56
C ILE A 1024 28.99 5.07 -6.77
N HIS A 1025 27.75 4.56 -6.75
CA HIS A 1025 26.55 5.37 -6.94
C HIS A 1025 26.49 6.54 -5.97
N ALA A 1026 26.62 6.30 -4.66
CA ALA A 1026 26.64 7.34 -3.64
C ALA A 1026 27.77 8.38 -3.83
N SER A 1027 28.87 8.00 -4.49
CA SER A 1027 30.01 8.89 -4.73
C SER A 1027 29.87 9.73 -6.00
N ILE A 1028 29.04 9.30 -6.97
CA ILE A 1028 28.94 9.95 -8.29
C ILE A 1028 27.56 10.50 -8.62
N GLU A 1029 26.49 10.08 -7.93
CA GLU A 1029 25.10 10.48 -8.20
C GLU A 1029 24.95 12.01 -8.19
N GLY A 1030 25.43 12.69 -7.16
CA GLY A 1030 25.34 14.16 -7.07
C GLY A 1030 26.12 14.88 -8.19
N ILE A 1031 27.20 14.28 -8.69
CA ILE A 1031 27.98 14.81 -9.82
C ILE A 1031 27.18 14.65 -11.13
N LEU A 1032 26.62 13.47 -11.36
CA LEU A 1032 25.83 13.17 -12.56
C LEU A 1032 24.52 13.97 -12.58
N ALA A 1033 23.85 14.12 -11.44
CA ALA A 1033 22.63 14.93 -11.31
C ALA A 1033 22.89 16.43 -11.55
N ALA A 1034 24.03 16.95 -11.08
CA ALA A 1034 24.43 18.33 -11.37
C ALA A 1034 24.72 18.53 -12.87
N GLU A 1035 25.38 17.58 -13.52
CA GLU A 1035 25.65 17.63 -14.96
C GLU A 1035 24.36 17.45 -15.79
N GLU A 1036 23.44 16.59 -15.37
CA GLU A 1036 22.11 16.42 -15.97
C GLU A 1036 21.33 17.73 -15.94
N LYS A 1037 21.27 18.38 -14.77
CA LYS A 1037 20.59 19.67 -14.61
C LYS A 1037 21.19 20.73 -15.52
N LEU A 1038 22.52 20.83 -15.57
CA LEU A 1038 23.22 21.79 -16.40
C LEU A 1038 22.91 21.59 -17.90
N LEU A 1039 22.95 20.34 -18.40
CA LEU A 1039 22.59 20.03 -19.78
C LEU A 1039 21.12 20.29 -20.07
N GLY A 1040 20.24 19.98 -19.12
CA GLY A 1040 18.80 20.26 -19.19
C GLY A 1040 18.51 21.76 -19.36
N ASP A 1041 19.16 22.61 -18.57
CA ASP A 1041 19.02 24.06 -18.63
C ASP A 1041 19.46 24.61 -19.99
N TYR A 1042 20.61 24.17 -20.51
CA TYR A 1042 21.05 24.59 -21.84
C TYR A 1042 20.17 24.04 -22.97
N CYS A 1043 19.67 22.79 -22.87
CA CYS A 1043 18.72 22.23 -23.84
C CYS A 1043 17.41 23.01 -23.87
N TYR A 1044 16.94 23.49 -22.71
CA TYR A 1044 15.76 24.33 -22.60
C TYR A 1044 15.97 25.68 -23.31
N VAL A 1045 17.12 26.34 -23.09
CA VAL A 1045 17.43 27.61 -23.78
C VAL A 1045 17.63 27.41 -25.28
N ALA A 1046 18.20 26.28 -25.71
CA ALA A 1046 18.39 25.91 -27.11
C ALA A 1046 17.11 25.37 -27.80
N ALA A 1047 16.00 25.23 -27.07
CA ALA A 1047 14.73 24.68 -27.58
C ALA A 1047 14.22 25.28 -28.90
N PRO A 1048 14.41 26.59 -29.22
CA PRO A 1048 14.07 27.14 -30.53
C PRO A 1048 14.68 26.38 -31.72
N ALA A 1049 15.84 25.75 -31.54
CA ALA A 1049 16.51 24.93 -32.54
C ALA A 1049 16.02 23.47 -32.58
N SER A 1050 14.96 23.10 -31.87
CA SER A 1050 14.44 21.72 -31.83
C SER A 1050 13.81 21.22 -33.13
N GLY A 1051 13.47 22.12 -34.06
CA GLY A 1051 12.96 21.74 -35.38
C GLY A 1051 12.86 22.93 -36.34
N VAL A 1052 12.86 22.65 -37.64
CA VAL A 1052 12.93 23.67 -38.71
C VAL A 1052 11.77 24.66 -38.61
N LEU A 1053 10.56 24.15 -38.36
CA LEU A 1053 9.36 24.98 -38.20
C LEU A 1053 9.45 25.86 -36.95
N HIS A 1054 9.83 25.28 -35.81
CA HIS A 1054 9.95 26.01 -34.56
C HIS A 1054 11.02 27.12 -34.62
N TRP A 1055 12.12 26.86 -35.33
CA TRP A 1055 13.15 27.86 -35.63
C TRP A 1055 12.62 28.97 -36.55
N ALA A 1056 11.90 28.62 -37.62
CA ALA A 1056 11.32 29.59 -38.56
C ALA A 1056 10.32 30.54 -37.87
N PHE A 1057 9.44 30.00 -37.00
CA PHE A 1057 8.43 30.75 -36.26
C PHE A 1057 8.94 31.46 -35.00
N THR A 1058 10.22 31.28 -34.63
CA THR A 1058 10.84 32.09 -33.57
C THR A 1058 11.19 33.48 -34.13
N LEU A 1059 10.26 34.43 -33.99
CA LEU A 1059 10.36 35.79 -34.53
C LEU A 1059 11.30 36.72 -33.74
N SER A 1060 11.65 36.35 -32.50
CA SER A 1060 12.57 37.12 -31.66
C SER A 1060 14.02 36.82 -32.03
N ARG A 1061 14.71 37.82 -32.59
CA ARG A 1061 16.15 37.76 -32.86
C ARG A 1061 16.97 37.44 -31.60
N LYS A 1062 16.61 38.04 -30.46
CA LYS A 1062 17.22 37.78 -29.16
C LYS A 1062 17.10 36.32 -28.71
N LYS A 1063 15.95 35.68 -28.97
CA LYS A 1063 15.76 34.24 -28.65
C LYS A 1063 16.57 33.33 -29.57
N LYS A 1064 16.69 33.68 -30.86
CA LYS A 1064 17.55 32.93 -31.80
C LYS A 1064 19.02 33.05 -31.42
N GLU A 1065 19.50 34.24 -31.07
CA GLU A 1065 20.86 34.47 -30.60
C GLU A 1065 21.16 33.71 -29.30
N ALA A 1066 20.24 33.73 -28.33
CA ALA A 1066 20.36 32.94 -27.10
C ALA A 1066 20.39 31.42 -27.37
N ALA A 1067 19.58 30.93 -28.31
CA ALA A 1067 19.58 29.52 -28.69
C ALA A 1067 20.88 29.09 -29.38
N LEU A 1068 21.47 29.94 -30.24
CA LEU A 1068 22.79 29.68 -30.84
C LEU A 1068 23.89 29.66 -29.78
N GLN A 1069 23.87 30.60 -28.83
CA GLN A 1069 24.83 30.64 -27.72
C GLN A 1069 24.72 29.41 -26.81
N ALA A 1070 23.49 29.01 -26.45
CA ALA A 1070 23.26 27.80 -25.66
C ALA A 1070 23.68 26.53 -26.42
N ALA A 1071 23.42 26.44 -27.72
CA ALA A 1071 23.87 25.32 -28.54
C ALA A 1071 25.41 25.27 -28.66
N THR A 1072 26.09 26.41 -28.78
CA THR A 1072 27.56 26.47 -28.74
C THR A 1072 28.12 25.98 -27.39
N ALA A 1073 27.48 26.41 -26.28
CA ALA A 1073 27.85 25.96 -24.94
C ALA A 1073 27.64 24.45 -24.75
N LEU A 1074 26.51 23.91 -25.25
CA LEU A 1074 26.22 22.47 -25.28
C LEU A 1074 27.30 21.69 -26.03
N GLN A 1075 27.62 22.11 -27.26
CA GLN A 1075 28.62 21.42 -28.07
C GLN A 1075 29.98 21.35 -27.36
N LYS A 1076 30.42 22.48 -26.76
CA LYS A 1076 31.68 22.55 -26.03
C LYS A 1076 31.67 21.71 -24.75
N ARG A 1077 30.56 21.71 -24.00
CA ARG A 1077 30.43 20.94 -22.75
C ARG A 1077 30.37 19.44 -23.03
N ILE A 1078 29.66 19.02 -24.06
CA ILE A 1078 29.61 17.61 -24.51
C ILE A 1078 31.00 17.10 -24.88
N THR A 1079 31.71 17.84 -25.75
CA THR A 1079 33.00 17.39 -26.29
C THR A 1079 34.08 17.31 -25.21
N ASN A 1080 34.09 18.23 -24.25
CA ASN A 1080 35.17 18.35 -23.28
C ASN A 1080 34.88 17.72 -21.92
N THR A 1081 33.61 17.44 -21.58
CA THR A 1081 33.24 17.09 -20.20
C THR A 1081 32.20 15.97 -20.16
N THR A 1082 30.98 16.23 -20.62
CA THR A 1082 29.82 15.35 -20.34
C THR A 1082 30.01 13.93 -20.87
N ARG A 1083 30.51 13.78 -22.11
CA ARG A 1083 30.72 12.45 -22.71
C ARG A 1083 31.75 11.62 -21.95
N GLU A 1084 32.79 12.28 -21.44
CA GLU A 1084 33.82 11.61 -20.65
C GLU A 1084 33.31 11.20 -19.27
N LEU A 1085 32.49 12.05 -18.63
CA LEU A 1085 31.86 11.74 -17.34
C LEU A 1085 30.91 10.54 -17.46
N VAL A 1086 30.02 10.53 -18.46
CA VAL A 1086 29.11 9.40 -18.72
C VAL A 1086 29.91 8.12 -18.97
N HIS A 1087 30.88 8.17 -19.88
CA HIS A 1087 31.68 7.00 -20.22
C HIS A 1087 32.46 6.43 -19.03
N THR A 1088 33.03 7.31 -18.20
CA THR A 1088 33.79 6.87 -17.02
C THR A 1088 32.87 6.29 -15.94
N ALA A 1089 31.67 6.85 -15.77
CA ALA A 1089 30.67 6.31 -14.85
C ALA A 1089 30.18 4.91 -15.28
N GLU A 1090 29.93 4.70 -16.59
CA GLU A 1090 29.58 3.39 -17.13
C GLU A 1090 30.70 2.36 -16.91
N ILE A 1091 31.96 2.74 -17.11
CA ILE A 1091 33.12 1.88 -16.84
C ILE A 1091 33.18 1.48 -15.36
N LEU A 1092 32.95 2.44 -14.44
CA LEU A 1092 32.93 2.18 -13.00
C LEU A 1092 31.86 1.15 -12.62
N TYR A 1093 30.65 1.26 -13.16
CA TYR A 1093 29.59 0.28 -12.96
C TYR A 1093 29.91 -1.07 -13.60
N ALA A 1094 30.47 -1.08 -14.82
CA ALA A 1094 30.86 -2.30 -15.51
C ALA A 1094 31.92 -3.08 -14.72
N HIS A 1095 32.93 -2.40 -14.17
CA HIS A 1095 33.97 -3.04 -13.37
C HIS A 1095 33.43 -3.72 -12.10
N CYS A 1096 32.34 -3.20 -11.49
CA CYS A 1096 31.70 -3.90 -10.38
C CYS A 1096 31.16 -5.28 -10.78
N SER A 1097 30.63 -5.44 -11.99
CA SER A 1097 30.12 -6.73 -12.47
C SER A 1097 31.24 -7.75 -12.72
N GLU A 1098 32.49 -7.30 -12.86
CA GLU A 1098 33.65 -8.14 -13.11
C GLU A 1098 34.37 -8.62 -11.84
N ILE A 1099 34.00 -8.11 -10.65
CA ILE A 1099 34.62 -8.51 -9.38
C ILE A 1099 34.59 -10.04 -9.22
N SER A 1100 35.78 -10.62 -9.04
CA SER A 1100 35.98 -12.06 -8.85
C SER A 1100 35.68 -12.50 -7.41
N PHE A 1101 35.60 -13.82 -7.19
CA PHE A 1101 35.46 -14.34 -5.83
C PHE A 1101 36.71 -14.06 -4.99
N GLU A 1102 37.91 -14.19 -5.54
CA GLU A 1102 39.17 -13.99 -4.84
C GLU A 1102 39.30 -12.56 -4.29
N GLU A 1103 38.81 -11.60 -5.05
CA GLU A 1103 38.75 -10.18 -4.67
C GLU A 1103 37.68 -9.91 -3.62
N ALA A 1104 36.47 -10.42 -3.84
CA ALA A 1104 35.40 -10.33 -2.87
C ALA A 1104 35.78 -10.99 -1.54
N TRP A 1105 36.52 -12.09 -1.58
CA TRP A 1105 37.06 -12.77 -0.41
C TRP A 1105 38.09 -11.92 0.30
N THR A 1106 38.97 -11.26 -0.46
CA THR A 1106 39.93 -10.30 0.12
C THR A 1106 39.23 -9.11 0.78
N ASP A 1107 38.17 -8.55 0.17
CA ASP A 1107 37.36 -7.48 0.77
C ASP A 1107 36.64 -7.96 2.04
N TYR A 1108 36.00 -9.12 1.98
CA TYR A 1108 35.36 -9.80 3.11
C TYR A 1108 36.33 -9.97 4.28
N THR A 1109 37.56 -10.46 4.06
CA THR A 1109 38.53 -10.67 5.14
C THR A 1109 38.99 -9.37 5.82
N LYS A 1110 38.88 -8.22 5.15
CA LYS A 1110 39.24 -6.91 5.72
C LYS A 1110 38.12 -6.32 6.59
N VAL A 1111 36.87 -6.57 6.23
CA VAL A 1111 35.68 -6.04 6.92
C VAL A 1111 34.62 -7.12 7.13
N PRO A 1112 34.96 -8.20 7.86
CA PRO A 1112 34.08 -9.36 7.98
C PRO A 1112 32.77 -9.01 8.71
N ASP A 1113 32.81 -8.09 9.66
CA ASP A 1113 31.64 -7.71 10.46
C ASP A 1113 30.55 -7.03 9.62
N GLU A 1114 30.93 -6.24 8.61
CA GLU A 1114 30.00 -5.58 7.68
C GLU A 1114 29.27 -6.61 6.81
N TYR A 1115 30.01 -7.58 6.25
CA TYR A 1115 29.44 -8.66 5.48
C TYR A 1115 28.53 -9.54 6.34
N ASN A 1116 29.00 -9.92 7.53
CA ASN A 1116 28.23 -10.76 8.44
C ASN A 1116 26.95 -10.06 8.92
N ALA A 1117 27.01 -8.75 9.20
CA ALA A 1117 25.83 -7.98 9.57
C ALA A 1117 24.80 -7.97 8.44
N TRP A 1118 25.22 -7.72 7.20
CA TRP A 1118 24.32 -7.71 6.05
C TRP A 1118 23.72 -9.10 5.77
N LEU A 1119 24.54 -10.16 5.80
CA LEU A 1119 24.11 -11.54 5.56
C LEU A 1119 23.19 -12.07 6.68
N THR A 1120 23.37 -11.60 7.91
CA THR A 1120 22.50 -11.93 9.05
C THR A 1120 21.16 -11.18 8.94
N LYS A 1121 21.21 -9.88 8.64
CA LYS A 1121 20.01 -9.03 8.49
C LYS A 1121 19.13 -9.47 7.32
N ASN A 1122 19.74 -9.87 6.20
CA ASN A 1122 19.02 -10.25 4.97
C ASN A 1122 18.77 -11.75 4.85
N ARG A 1123 18.92 -12.50 5.95
CA ARG A 1123 18.64 -13.93 6.00
C ARG A 1123 17.19 -14.29 5.64
N THR A 1124 16.25 -13.34 5.77
CA THR A 1124 14.79 -13.43 5.58
C THR A 1124 14.09 -14.60 6.29
N GLN A 1125 12.95 -14.29 6.89
CA GLN A 1125 12.02 -15.22 7.56
C GLN A 1125 11.19 -16.09 6.59
N ASP A 1126 11.49 -16.05 5.28
CA ASP A 1126 10.79 -16.77 4.20
C ASP A 1126 11.71 -17.73 3.41
N ALA A 1127 12.94 -17.98 3.87
CA ALA A 1127 13.62 -19.21 3.46
C ALA A 1127 12.86 -20.37 4.08
#